data_AF-Q5FIS9-F1
#
_entry.id   AF-Q5FIS9-F1
#
_cell.length_a   1.000
_cell.length_b   1.000
_cell.length_c   1.000
_cell.angle_alpha   90.00
_cell.angle_beta   90.00
_cell.angle_gamma   90.00
#
_symmetry.space_group_name_H-M   'P 1'
#
loop_
_entity.id
_entity.type
_entity.pdbx_description
1 polymer ?
#
loop_
_entity_poly.entity_id
_entity_poly.type
_entity_poly.pdbx_seq_one_letter_code
_entity_poly.pdbx_strand_id
1 'polypeptide(L)'
;MKFNKKVVLISAVALMMVSPVLSMGQNLTTTVKAADDQTENNRLFIGSVKSYIYNNKGKRTTYKGKSSLKYGSRVDYLGKFSDYNGKNKYYFMDTKGYKKFASYKIIKGKAYFPIGKNAYVRVVNVAQINDRPLYAKSLSVVVSPKYVQKQGQYAFDADNNIIKGVYFKPGKKLTIDAQEYVTNGNHTDTIYRVKGTKQFIYANRLKTAVRQQLEILSTQTHVIMNKDTHMYLANGELKTKKPNTNDRVSYRKGQRTVVDQLVYLWVPSENKAELFYRVESGWTPAGSEGYEPTTSLGYVKVSDVDYDFGPQMVDPDNTAAEAEAGKAVATSSDKAELNSLINENLEDNNLYKFSSLSQQWNYAGALQNAKEINDSKTATINEVNQAVWELKFTKNELSGEKVKIDNLGWIDNSTANKIVHTAGSSYRSNQNVRYAIDMVNHNTVLRLREFAVQSNGSDTNHLLATRELNINDYVTVTDPNPTEKAGYQSSLSEKNLTSNSTLKKYADLIDYNELTTNLVAKTNTPIYTNSYKNNYANVSKGNVNLTRTSQIIKKGNNIGYKVGPIVRVKGQYYAMVRSKKRYFYVRADAIARDNFTKDAAYKKYSKMIDDAVTSENSTVLVTPTQNTVTYERNSYGELGSSRPYKKGTMAYYIAEPHVMKYNGEWYFISGYPTYSGTTYIAKTVKLSKNTIMK
;
A
#
# COMPACT_ATOMS: atom_id res chain seq x y z
N MET A 1 14.80 -7.81 0.82
CA MET A 1 14.98 -8.02 -0.64
C MET A 1 16.46 -8.34 -0.86
N LYS A 2 16.83 -9.36 -1.66
CA LYS A 2 18.25 -9.64 -1.93
C LYS A 2 18.78 -8.62 -2.93
N PHE A 3 19.68 -7.74 -2.51
CA PHE A 3 20.43 -6.87 -3.41
C PHE A 3 21.20 -7.74 -4.43
N ASN A 4 20.97 -7.49 -5.72
CA ASN A 4 21.75 -8.12 -6.79
C ASN A 4 23.17 -7.55 -6.73
N LYS A 5 24.14 -8.33 -6.24
CA LYS A 5 25.58 -8.00 -6.21
C LYS A 5 26.17 -7.98 -7.62
N LYS A 6 25.75 -7.02 -8.45
CA LYS A 6 26.38 -6.69 -9.73
C LYS A 6 26.39 -5.17 -9.93
N VAL A 7 27.19 -4.48 -9.12
CA VAL A 7 27.78 -3.19 -9.51
C VAL A 7 29.28 -3.29 -9.24
N VAL A 8 29.95 -3.55 -10.36
CA VAL A 8 31.35 -3.40 -10.73
C VAL A 8 32.23 -2.59 -9.75
N LEU A 9 33.23 -3.28 -9.20
CA LEU A 9 34.43 -2.73 -8.56
C LEU A 9 35.44 -2.36 -9.68
N ILE A 10 35.56 -1.09 -10.01
CA ILE A 10 36.65 -0.47 -10.81
C ILE A 10 36.86 0.86 -10.08
N SER A 11 37.96 1.21 -9.42
CA SER A 11 39.37 1.05 -9.77
C SER A 11 40.24 1.54 -8.61
N ALA A 12 41.33 0.83 -8.29
CA ALA A 12 42.58 1.43 -7.80
C ALA A 12 43.75 0.50 -8.16
N VAL A 13 44.21 0.61 -9.41
CA VAL A 13 45.51 0.08 -9.84
C VAL A 13 46.47 1.26 -9.89
N ALA A 14 47.42 1.32 -8.96
CA ALA A 14 48.71 1.96 -9.15
C ALA A 14 49.71 1.54 -8.06
N LEU A 15 50.70 0.75 -8.50
CA LEU A 15 52.09 0.65 -8.02
C LEU A 15 52.41 0.01 -6.66
N MET A 16 52.92 -1.24 -6.71
CA MET A 16 54.34 -1.53 -6.42
C MET A 16 54.73 -2.90 -7.01
N MET A 17 55.62 -2.88 -8.02
CA MET A 17 56.50 -4.01 -8.41
C MET A 17 57.63 -4.10 -7.34
N VAL A 18 58.24 -5.23 -6.96
CA VAL A 18 59.03 -6.20 -7.77
C VAL A 18 59.20 -7.56 -7.02
N SER A 19 59.20 -8.63 -7.84
CA SER A 19 59.84 -9.96 -7.75
C SER A 19 59.38 -11.10 -6.81
N PRO A 20 59.54 -12.38 -7.25
CA PRO A 20 58.67 -13.49 -6.88
C PRO A 20 59.32 -14.51 -5.92
N VAL A 21 58.50 -15.22 -5.13
CA VAL A 21 58.88 -16.52 -4.58
C VAL A 21 57.70 -17.50 -4.71
N LEU A 22 58.07 -18.69 -5.20
CA LEU A 22 57.25 -19.84 -5.55
C LEU A 22 56.49 -20.46 -4.36
N SER A 23 55.35 -21.06 -4.73
CA SER A 23 54.69 -22.24 -4.17
C SER A 23 54.26 -22.26 -2.70
N MET A 24 52.96 -22.40 -2.46
CA MET A 24 52.31 -23.71 -2.25
C MET A 24 50.83 -23.48 -1.96
N GLY A 25 49.97 -24.27 -2.60
CA GLY A 25 48.53 -24.22 -2.35
C GLY A 25 48.20 -24.72 -0.95
N GLN A 26 47.42 -23.93 -0.22
CA GLN A 26 46.54 -24.44 0.82
C GLN A 26 45.20 -23.71 0.77
N ASN A 27 44.14 -24.52 0.65
CA ASN A 27 42.76 -24.14 0.86
C ASN A 27 42.63 -23.46 2.23
N LEU A 28 42.49 -22.13 2.26
CA LEU A 28 42.00 -21.41 3.44
C LEU A 28 40.48 -21.43 3.40
N THR A 29 39.93 -22.57 3.78
CA THR A 29 38.58 -22.63 4.34
C THR A 29 38.68 -21.97 5.71
N THR A 30 38.51 -20.65 5.79
CA THR A 30 38.32 -19.95 7.06
C THR A 30 36.94 -20.31 7.58
N THR A 31 36.83 -21.49 8.19
CA THR A 31 35.76 -21.78 9.13
C THR A 31 35.93 -20.81 10.29
N VAL A 32 35.15 -19.74 10.29
CA VAL A 32 34.96 -18.89 11.47
C VAL A 32 34.49 -19.82 12.59
N LYS A 33 35.36 -20.06 13.57
CA LYS A 33 34.99 -20.74 14.82
C LYS A 33 33.86 -19.92 15.44
N ALA A 34 32.69 -20.55 15.55
CA ALA A 34 31.56 -20.00 16.29
C ALA A 34 32.01 -19.71 17.72
N ALA A 35 32.02 -18.43 18.10
CA ALA A 35 32.10 -18.02 19.49
C ALA A 35 30.72 -18.16 20.16
N ASP A 36 30.77 -18.70 21.38
CA ASP A 36 29.74 -18.92 22.40
C ASP A 36 28.59 -19.88 22.09
N ASP A 37 28.82 -21.15 22.45
CA ASP A 37 27.76 -22.04 22.98
C ASP A 37 27.24 -21.44 24.29
N GLN A 38 26.35 -20.46 24.19
CA GLN A 38 25.38 -20.20 25.26
C GLN A 38 24.69 -21.54 25.56
N THR A 39 24.81 -22.01 26.79
CA THR A 39 24.19 -23.25 27.27
C THR A 39 22.68 -23.12 27.16
N GLU A 40 22.12 -23.41 25.99
CA GLU A 40 20.68 -23.43 25.79
C GLU A 40 20.10 -24.44 26.78
N ASN A 41 19.23 -23.95 27.68
CA ASN A 41 18.52 -24.82 28.61
C ASN A 41 17.63 -25.76 27.80
N ASN A 42 18.10 -26.99 27.53
CA ASN A 42 17.40 -28.06 26.80
C ASN A 42 16.03 -28.36 27.39
N ARG A 43 15.01 -27.56 27.05
CA ARG A 43 13.71 -27.58 27.70
C ARG A 43 12.58 -27.38 26.71
N LEU A 44 11.46 -28.04 26.98
CA LEU A 44 10.19 -27.88 26.29
C LEU A 44 9.24 -27.06 27.15
N PHE A 45 8.49 -26.16 26.54
CA PHE A 45 7.40 -25.43 27.18
C PHE A 45 6.02 -25.94 26.71
N ILE A 46 5.15 -26.29 27.66
CA ILE A 46 3.80 -26.80 27.38
C ILE A 46 2.81 -25.63 27.29
N GLY A 47 2.50 -25.15 26.07
CA GLY A 47 1.90 -23.83 25.88
C GLY A 47 0.47 -23.75 25.35
N SER A 48 -0.35 -24.81 25.41
CA SER A 48 -1.79 -24.65 25.05
C SER A 48 -2.76 -25.51 25.86
N VAL A 49 -2.35 -26.72 26.23
CA VAL A 49 -3.17 -27.67 26.98
C VAL A 49 -2.29 -28.52 27.89
N LYS A 50 -2.88 -29.13 28.93
CA LYS A 50 -2.18 -30.19 29.66
C LYS A 50 -1.70 -31.29 28.72
N SER A 51 -0.50 -31.81 28.95
CA SER A 51 0.09 -32.86 28.12
C SER A 51 0.23 -34.14 28.90
N TYR A 52 -0.44 -35.22 28.48
CA TYR A 52 -0.20 -36.55 29.05
C TYR A 52 1.20 -37.05 28.66
N ILE A 53 1.75 -37.90 29.52
CA ILE A 53 3.05 -38.55 29.30
C ILE A 53 2.79 -39.95 28.75
N TYR A 54 3.58 -40.35 27.75
CA TYR A 54 3.43 -41.60 27.03
C TYR A 54 4.73 -42.41 27.06
N ASN A 55 4.60 -43.73 27.00
CA ASN A 55 5.73 -44.62 26.78
C ASN A 55 6.00 -44.86 25.29
N ASN A 56 7.04 -45.63 24.98
CA ASN A 56 7.45 -45.98 23.60
C ASN A 56 6.38 -46.78 22.82
N LYS A 57 5.39 -47.39 23.49
CA LYS A 57 4.24 -48.07 22.88
C LYS A 57 3.03 -47.15 22.69
N GLY A 58 3.13 -45.88 23.09
CA GLY A 58 2.07 -44.89 23.01
C GLY A 58 0.98 -45.07 24.07
N LYS A 59 1.23 -45.84 25.14
CA LYS A 59 0.35 -45.92 26.31
C LYS A 59 0.72 -44.83 27.31
N ARG A 60 -0.25 -44.33 28.08
CA ARG A 60 0.02 -43.34 29.14
C ARG A 60 0.94 -43.95 30.19
N THR A 61 1.87 -43.15 30.70
CA THR A 61 2.84 -43.54 31.73
C THR A 61 3.10 -42.37 32.67
N THR A 62 3.94 -42.58 33.69
CA THR A 62 4.40 -41.52 34.59
C THR A 62 5.85 -41.12 34.30
N TYR A 63 6.19 -39.87 34.63
CA TYR A 63 7.55 -39.34 34.64
C TYR A 63 7.70 -38.45 35.88
N LYS A 64 8.76 -38.69 36.67
CA LYS A 64 8.98 -38.01 37.97
C LYS A 64 7.69 -38.01 38.84
N GLY A 65 7.02 -39.16 38.93
CA GLY A 65 5.78 -39.35 39.69
C GLY A 65 4.50 -38.75 39.08
N LYS A 66 4.56 -38.07 37.92
CA LYS A 66 3.41 -37.39 37.30
C LYS A 66 2.96 -38.08 36.03
N SER A 67 1.65 -38.22 35.82
CA SER A 67 1.06 -38.80 34.59
C SER A 67 0.79 -37.75 33.48
N SER A 68 0.89 -36.46 33.83
CA SER A 68 0.73 -35.35 32.89
C SER A 68 1.50 -34.11 33.34
N LEU A 69 1.76 -33.23 32.38
CA LEU A 69 2.37 -31.92 32.55
C LEU A 69 1.27 -30.85 32.44
N LYS A 70 1.31 -29.86 33.35
CA LYS A 70 0.36 -28.75 33.36
C LYS A 70 0.65 -27.77 32.22
N TYR A 71 -0.38 -27.04 31.79
CA TYR A 71 -0.20 -25.86 30.95
C TYR A 71 0.75 -24.86 31.64
N GLY A 72 1.63 -24.24 30.87
CA GLY A 72 2.65 -23.29 31.35
C GLY A 72 3.89 -23.95 31.97
N SER A 73 3.94 -25.29 32.08
CA SER A 73 5.09 -25.97 32.65
C SER A 73 6.26 -26.12 31.67
N ARG A 74 7.48 -26.13 32.21
CA ARG A 74 8.71 -26.49 31.49
C ARG A 74 9.16 -27.89 31.88
N VAL A 75 9.73 -28.64 30.94
CA VAL A 75 10.25 -30.00 31.14
C VAL A 75 11.53 -30.22 30.35
N ASP A 76 12.44 -31.03 30.87
CA ASP A 76 13.69 -31.38 30.22
C ASP A 76 13.45 -32.03 28.84
N TYR A 77 14.26 -31.65 27.86
CA TYR A 77 14.32 -32.27 26.54
C TYR A 77 15.56 -33.16 26.47
N LEU A 78 15.38 -34.46 26.21
CA LEU A 78 16.48 -35.43 26.12
C LEU A 78 16.77 -35.88 24.68
N GLY A 79 16.27 -35.16 23.69
CA GLY A 79 16.56 -35.45 22.29
C GLY A 79 17.80 -34.69 21.81
N LYS A 80 18.15 -34.88 20.54
CA LYS A 80 19.25 -34.18 19.87
C LYS A 80 18.73 -33.00 19.05
N PHE A 81 19.57 -31.98 18.90
CA PHE A 81 19.37 -30.91 17.94
C PHE A 81 20.28 -31.10 16.72
N SER A 82 19.81 -30.69 15.55
CA SER A 82 20.59 -30.63 14.31
C SER A 82 20.06 -29.49 13.45
N ASP A 83 20.75 -29.18 12.35
CA ASP A 83 20.20 -28.24 11.37
C ASP A 83 18.94 -28.81 10.71
N TYR A 84 18.01 -27.90 10.39
CA TYR A 84 16.75 -28.27 9.76
C TYR A 84 16.93 -28.49 8.25
N ASN A 85 16.76 -29.72 7.81
CA ASN A 85 16.91 -30.13 6.41
C ASN A 85 15.68 -29.89 5.51
N GLY A 86 14.66 -29.17 5.99
CA GLY A 86 13.44 -28.88 5.23
C GLY A 86 12.43 -30.04 5.10
N LYS A 87 12.77 -31.26 5.52
CA LYS A 87 11.91 -32.46 5.40
C LYS A 87 10.99 -32.64 6.61
N ASN A 88 11.46 -32.30 7.80
CA ASN A 88 10.72 -32.54 9.04
C ASN A 88 9.52 -31.58 9.19
N LYS A 89 8.43 -32.04 9.81
CA LYS A 89 7.23 -31.20 9.97
C LYS A 89 7.42 -30.03 10.94
N TYR A 90 8.23 -30.22 11.97
CA TYR A 90 8.41 -29.27 13.06
C TYR A 90 9.87 -28.83 13.14
N TYR A 91 10.07 -27.55 13.42
CA TYR A 91 11.37 -26.91 13.60
C TYR A 91 11.22 -25.73 14.56
N PHE A 92 12.33 -25.22 15.08
CA PHE A 92 12.39 -23.95 15.80
C PHE A 92 13.49 -23.10 15.19
N MET A 93 13.59 -21.84 15.60
CA MET A 93 14.67 -20.94 15.17
C MET A 93 15.57 -20.69 16.39
N ASP A 94 16.89 -20.75 16.20
CA ASP A 94 17.84 -20.34 17.23
C ASP A 94 17.87 -18.80 17.39
N THR A 95 18.72 -18.30 18.28
CA THR A 95 18.85 -16.86 18.57
C THR A 95 19.25 -16.03 17.35
N LYS A 96 19.91 -16.65 16.35
CA LYS A 96 20.34 -16.01 15.11
C LYS A 96 19.33 -16.19 13.97
N GLY A 97 18.24 -16.92 14.21
CA GLY A 97 17.18 -17.19 13.23
C GLY A 97 17.39 -18.44 12.39
N TYR A 98 18.47 -19.20 12.60
CA TYR A 98 18.68 -20.43 11.84
C TYR A 98 17.66 -21.49 12.25
N LYS A 99 17.06 -22.14 11.25
CA LYS A 99 16.09 -23.21 11.47
C LYS A 99 16.81 -24.45 12.02
N LYS A 100 16.44 -24.86 13.23
CA LYS A 100 16.94 -26.05 13.92
C LYS A 100 15.86 -27.12 14.02
N PHE A 101 16.30 -28.37 13.97
CA PHE A 101 15.46 -29.55 14.13
C PHE A 101 15.68 -30.17 15.51
N ALA A 102 14.59 -30.30 16.27
CA ALA A 102 14.54 -31.10 17.47
C ALA A 102 14.08 -32.52 17.13
N SER A 103 14.93 -33.52 17.36
CA SER A 103 14.60 -34.92 17.14
C SER A 103 13.34 -35.35 17.92
N TYR A 104 12.42 -36.00 17.22
CA TYR A 104 11.22 -36.60 17.82
C TYR A 104 11.01 -38.01 17.31
N LYS A 105 10.27 -38.82 18.09
CA LYS A 105 9.88 -40.18 17.71
C LYS A 105 8.46 -40.19 17.16
N ILE A 106 8.24 -40.90 16.07
CA ILE A 106 6.89 -41.23 15.60
C ILE A 106 6.41 -42.49 16.34
N ILE A 107 5.30 -42.36 17.06
CA ILE A 107 4.65 -43.46 17.78
C ILE A 107 3.19 -43.48 17.32
N LYS A 108 2.75 -44.57 16.66
CA LYS A 108 1.40 -44.70 16.09
C LYS A 108 0.97 -43.49 15.26
N GLY A 109 1.84 -43.04 14.34
CA GLY A 109 1.58 -41.93 13.42
C GLY A 109 1.58 -40.53 14.05
N LYS A 110 1.94 -40.38 15.33
CA LYS A 110 2.02 -39.09 16.03
C LYS A 110 3.46 -38.81 16.48
N ALA A 111 3.88 -37.54 16.42
CA ALA A 111 5.22 -37.12 16.82
C ALA A 111 5.29 -36.84 18.34
N TYR A 112 6.38 -37.30 18.97
CA TYR A 112 6.64 -37.14 20.39
C TYR A 112 8.10 -36.77 20.70
N PHE A 113 8.31 -35.81 21.60
CA PHE A 113 9.63 -35.50 22.15
C PHE A 113 9.97 -36.41 23.35
N PRO A 114 11.21 -36.91 23.44
CA PRO A 114 11.69 -37.63 24.62
C PRO A 114 11.96 -36.67 25.78
N ILE A 115 11.46 -37.02 26.97
CA ILE A 115 11.68 -36.27 28.22
C ILE A 115 12.31 -37.11 29.33
N GLY A 116 12.44 -38.42 29.12
CA GLY A 116 12.96 -39.38 30.10
C GLY A 116 13.09 -40.78 29.51
N LYS A 117 13.66 -41.71 30.30
CA LYS A 117 13.69 -43.14 29.96
C LYS A 117 12.26 -43.65 29.77
N ASN A 118 11.93 -44.05 28.55
CA ASN A 118 10.58 -44.50 28.17
C ASN A 118 9.46 -43.48 28.48
N ALA A 119 9.76 -42.18 28.44
CA ALA A 119 8.79 -41.11 28.71
C ALA A 119 8.82 -40.05 27.61
N TYR A 120 7.65 -39.76 27.06
CA TYR A 120 7.49 -38.92 25.88
C TYR A 120 6.28 -37.99 25.98
N VAL A 121 6.36 -36.81 25.36
CA VAL A 121 5.26 -35.84 25.26
C VAL A 121 4.93 -35.56 23.81
N ARG A 122 3.65 -35.34 23.50
CA ARG A 122 3.22 -35.03 22.12
C ARG A 122 3.78 -33.69 21.68
N VAL A 123 4.40 -33.66 20.49
CA VAL A 123 4.95 -32.43 19.89
C VAL A 123 3.87 -31.34 19.76
N VAL A 124 2.64 -31.72 19.40
CA VAL A 124 1.51 -30.77 19.26
C VAL A 124 1.04 -30.09 20.55
N ASN A 125 1.56 -30.51 21.71
CA ASN A 125 1.28 -29.89 23.01
C ASN A 125 2.44 -29.02 23.50
N VAL A 126 3.57 -29.02 22.77
CA VAL A 126 4.72 -28.16 23.03
C VAL A 126 4.57 -26.90 22.19
N ALA A 127 4.74 -25.74 22.81
CA ALA A 127 4.65 -24.44 22.13
C ALA A 127 6.03 -23.82 21.90
N GLN A 128 7.00 -24.10 22.78
CA GLN A 128 8.35 -23.57 22.66
C GLN A 128 9.41 -24.63 23.00
N ILE A 129 10.59 -24.47 22.42
CA ILE A 129 11.81 -25.20 22.73
C ILE A 129 12.87 -24.14 23.06
N ASN A 130 13.54 -24.27 24.20
CA ASN A 130 14.55 -23.31 24.66
C ASN A 130 14.02 -21.86 24.64
N ASP A 131 12.76 -21.70 25.08
CA ASP A 131 12.01 -20.45 25.14
C ASP A 131 11.75 -19.78 23.75
N ARG A 132 12.02 -20.50 22.64
CA ARG A 132 11.73 -20.11 21.24
C ARG A 132 10.49 -20.82 20.69
N PRO A 133 9.66 -20.16 19.86
CA PRO A 133 8.47 -20.80 19.29
C PRO A 133 8.77 -22.08 18.50
N LEU A 134 7.93 -23.09 18.70
CA LEU A 134 7.92 -24.30 17.88
C LEU A 134 7.04 -24.08 16.66
N TYR A 135 7.67 -24.08 15.49
CA TYR A 135 7.01 -23.89 14.21
C TYR A 135 6.58 -25.23 13.59
N ALA A 136 5.50 -25.17 12.81
CA ALA A 136 5.09 -26.24 11.92
C ALA A 136 5.18 -25.79 10.46
N LYS A 137 5.76 -26.63 9.58
CA LYS A 137 5.82 -26.37 8.14
C LYS A 137 4.43 -26.24 7.49
N SER A 138 3.46 -26.99 8.00
CA SER A 138 2.05 -26.86 7.63
C SER A 138 1.14 -27.59 8.61
N LEU A 139 -0.12 -27.16 8.68
CA LEU A 139 -1.16 -27.73 9.53
C LEU A 139 -2.46 -27.93 8.75
N SER A 140 -3.21 -28.98 9.10
CA SER A 140 -4.56 -29.16 8.57
C SER A 140 -5.58 -28.54 9.51
N VAL A 141 -6.45 -27.69 8.98
CA VAL A 141 -7.50 -26.99 9.73
C VAL A 141 -8.86 -27.22 9.08
N VAL A 142 -9.93 -26.97 9.83
CA VAL A 142 -11.30 -27.12 9.37
C VAL A 142 -12.02 -25.79 9.52
N VAL A 143 -12.70 -25.35 8.46
CA VAL A 143 -13.51 -24.12 8.46
C VAL A 143 -14.68 -24.26 9.43
N SER A 144 -14.86 -23.27 10.30
CA SER A 144 -15.92 -23.25 11.31
C SER A 144 -17.29 -23.17 10.65
N PRO A 145 -18.27 -23.99 11.08
CA PRO A 145 -19.67 -23.87 10.63
C PRO A 145 -20.43 -22.76 11.37
N LYS A 146 -19.91 -22.23 12.49
CA LYS A 146 -20.64 -21.32 13.41
C LYS A 146 -20.80 -19.87 12.91
N TYR A 147 -20.08 -19.45 11.86
CA TYR A 147 -20.00 -18.04 11.46
C TYR A 147 -20.22 -17.81 9.96
N VAL A 148 -20.95 -18.68 9.28
CA VAL A 148 -20.95 -18.74 7.82
C VAL A 148 -22.30 -18.34 7.23
N GLN A 149 -22.29 -17.44 6.23
CA GLN A 149 -23.41 -17.35 5.29
C GLN A 149 -23.49 -18.64 4.46
N LYS A 150 -24.63 -18.96 3.81
CA LYS A 150 -24.77 -20.15 2.95
C LYS A 150 -23.62 -20.35 1.96
N GLN A 151 -22.97 -19.26 1.52
CA GLN A 151 -21.90 -19.27 0.51
C GLN A 151 -20.50 -19.67 1.04
N GLY A 152 -20.20 -19.50 2.34
CA GLY A 152 -18.86 -19.77 2.89
C GLY A 152 -18.22 -18.60 3.66
N GLN A 153 -17.00 -18.82 4.15
CA GLN A 153 -16.13 -17.77 4.69
C GLN A 153 -15.38 -17.08 3.56
N TYR A 154 -15.25 -15.75 3.60
CA TYR A 154 -14.45 -15.02 2.61
C TYR A 154 -12.98 -15.44 2.67
N ALA A 155 -12.35 -15.48 1.49
CA ALA A 155 -10.90 -15.49 1.37
C ALA A 155 -10.38 -14.05 1.33
N PHE A 156 -9.23 -13.83 1.95
CA PHE A 156 -8.53 -12.54 1.98
C PHE A 156 -7.23 -12.63 1.20
N ASP A 157 -6.73 -11.51 0.67
CA ASP A 157 -5.35 -11.38 0.22
C ASP A 157 -4.42 -10.99 1.39
N ALA A 158 -3.14 -10.75 1.10
CA ALA A 158 -2.15 -10.36 2.10
C ALA A 158 -2.45 -8.97 2.70
N ASP A 159 -3.06 -8.08 1.91
CA ASP A 159 -3.45 -6.73 2.34
C ASP A 159 -4.77 -6.73 3.13
N ASN A 160 -5.24 -7.91 3.55
CA ASN A 160 -6.49 -8.12 4.27
C ASN A 160 -7.75 -7.66 3.49
N ASN A 161 -7.68 -7.58 2.16
CA ASN A 161 -8.85 -7.29 1.34
C ASN A 161 -9.62 -8.57 0.99
N ILE A 162 -10.95 -8.45 0.93
CA ILE A 162 -11.81 -9.56 0.51
C ILE A 162 -11.57 -9.86 -0.97
N ILE A 163 -11.19 -11.10 -1.27
CA ILE A 163 -11.12 -11.61 -2.63
C ILE A 163 -12.54 -11.93 -3.09
N LYS A 164 -13.14 -10.99 -3.82
CA LYS A 164 -14.53 -11.11 -4.29
C LYS A 164 -14.77 -12.40 -5.06
N GLY A 165 -15.81 -13.14 -4.66
CA GLY A 165 -16.23 -14.38 -5.32
C GLY A 165 -15.49 -15.64 -4.84
N VAL A 166 -14.52 -15.52 -3.93
CA VAL A 166 -13.76 -16.66 -3.40
C VAL A 166 -14.20 -16.96 -1.96
N TYR A 167 -14.66 -18.19 -1.73
CA TYR A 167 -15.20 -18.61 -0.44
C TYR A 167 -14.71 -19.99 -0.01
N PHE A 168 -14.43 -20.15 1.28
CA PHE A 168 -14.17 -21.43 1.92
C PHE A 168 -15.46 -22.00 2.54
N LYS A 169 -15.91 -23.16 2.03
CA LYS A 169 -17.15 -23.81 2.50
C LYS A 169 -17.07 -24.25 3.97
N PRO A 170 -18.19 -24.18 4.74
CA PRO A 170 -18.26 -24.72 6.09
C PRO A 170 -17.77 -26.17 6.17
N GLY A 171 -16.99 -26.51 7.19
CA GLY A 171 -16.48 -27.88 7.38
C GLY A 171 -15.40 -28.32 6.39
N LYS A 172 -15.04 -27.50 5.40
CA LYS A 172 -13.94 -27.80 4.47
C LYS A 172 -12.64 -27.94 5.25
N LYS A 173 -11.89 -29.01 4.95
CA LYS A 173 -10.51 -29.18 5.41
C LYS A 173 -9.57 -28.40 4.51
N LEU A 174 -8.74 -27.56 5.12
CA LEU A 174 -7.71 -26.76 4.47
C LEU A 174 -6.33 -27.16 5.02
N THR A 175 -5.28 -26.90 4.25
CA THR A 175 -3.90 -26.98 4.71
C THR A 175 -3.34 -25.56 4.73
N ILE A 176 -2.84 -25.12 5.88
CA ILE A 176 -2.23 -23.81 6.07
C ILE A 176 -0.72 -23.97 6.30
N ASP A 177 0.08 -23.01 5.83
CA ASP A 177 1.55 -23.11 5.84
C ASP A 177 2.28 -21.85 6.33
N ALA A 178 1.58 -20.73 6.47
CA ALA A 178 2.12 -19.48 6.98
C ALA A 178 1.05 -18.69 7.73
N GLN A 179 1.48 -17.68 8.50
CA GLN A 179 0.59 -16.77 9.21
C GLN A 179 1.02 -15.31 9.02
N GLU A 180 0.09 -14.40 9.28
CA GLU A 180 0.30 -12.95 9.26
C GLU A 180 -0.57 -12.31 10.34
N TYR A 181 -0.15 -11.13 10.80
CA TYR A 181 -0.86 -10.32 11.78
C TYR A 181 -1.50 -9.13 11.08
N VAL A 182 -2.81 -9.00 11.19
CA VAL A 182 -3.57 -7.89 10.58
C VAL A 182 -4.19 -7.03 11.66
N THR A 183 -4.06 -5.72 11.54
CA THR A 183 -4.65 -4.76 12.48
C THR A 183 -6.05 -4.38 12.00
N ASN A 184 -7.06 -4.69 12.81
CA ASN A 184 -8.46 -4.33 12.61
C ASN A 184 -8.88 -3.34 13.71
N GLY A 185 -8.75 -2.04 13.44
CA GLY A 185 -8.96 -1.01 14.46
C GLY A 185 -7.93 -1.13 15.59
N ASN A 186 -8.39 -1.33 16.83
CA ASN A 186 -7.51 -1.46 18.01
C ASN A 186 -7.12 -2.91 18.34
N HIS A 187 -7.39 -3.86 17.44
CA HIS A 187 -7.11 -5.28 17.66
C HIS A 187 -6.19 -5.84 16.57
N THR A 188 -5.26 -6.71 16.96
CA THR A 188 -4.42 -7.48 16.03
C THR A 188 -4.96 -8.90 15.93
N ASP A 189 -5.43 -9.26 14.74
CA ASP A 189 -5.92 -10.60 14.43
C ASP A 189 -4.84 -11.43 13.73
N THR A 190 -4.90 -12.76 13.86
CA THR A 190 -4.07 -13.69 13.09
C THR A 190 -4.84 -14.24 11.89
N ILE A 191 -4.23 -14.16 10.72
CA ILE A 191 -4.69 -14.82 9.50
C ILE A 191 -3.71 -15.91 9.08
N TYR A 192 -4.21 -16.93 8.41
CA TYR A 192 -3.41 -18.06 7.93
C TYR A 192 -3.49 -18.19 6.41
N ARG A 193 -2.35 -18.35 5.76
CA ARG A 193 -2.28 -18.61 4.32
C ARG A 193 -2.67 -20.05 4.03
N VAL A 194 -3.56 -20.24 3.06
CA VAL A 194 -3.85 -21.56 2.50
C VAL A 194 -2.70 -21.98 1.59
N LYS A 195 -2.08 -23.11 1.91
CA LYS A 195 -0.87 -23.62 1.26
C LYS A 195 -1.02 -23.70 -0.25
N GLY A 196 -0.02 -23.17 -0.97
CA GLY A 196 0.01 -23.15 -2.43
C GLY A 196 -0.88 -22.08 -3.07
N THR A 197 -1.40 -21.13 -2.28
CA THR A 197 -2.25 -20.03 -2.76
C THR A 197 -1.83 -18.70 -2.12
N LYS A 198 -2.36 -17.59 -2.64
CA LYS A 198 -2.29 -16.25 -2.01
C LYS A 198 -3.56 -15.92 -1.19
N GLN A 199 -4.31 -16.94 -0.77
CA GLN A 199 -5.57 -16.78 -0.06
C GLN A 199 -5.38 -17.00 1.43
N PHE A 200 -5.98 -16.14 2.24
CA PHE A 200 -5.88 -16.15 3.69
C PHE A 200 -7.24 -16.39 4.36
N ILE A 201 -7.22 -16.98 5.55
CA ILE A 201 -8.38 -17.19 6.41
C ILE A 201 -8.06 -16.82 7.85
N TYR A 202 -8.96 -16.08 8.50
CA TYR A 202 -8.83 -15.71 9.91
C TYR A 202 -8.84 -16.91 10.86
N ALA A 203 -8.01 -16.86 11.89
CA ALA A 203 -7.94 -17.87 12.93
C ALA A 203 -9.30 -18.12 13.61
N ASN A 204 -10.07 -17.06 13.90
CA ASN A 204 -11.39 -17.14 14.53
C ASN A 204 -12.48 -17.75 13.62
N ARG A 205 -12.19 -17.98 12.33
CA ARG A 205 -13.07 -18.68 11.37
C ARG A 205 -12.77 -20.17 11.26
N LEU A 206 -11.85 -20.70 12.06
CA LEU A 206 -11.51 -22.11 12.10
C LEU A 206 -12.17 -22.83 13.28
N LYS A 207 -12.64 -24.05 13.05
CA LYS A 207 -13.03 -25.00 14.12
C LYS A 207 -11.80 -25.62 14.78
N THR A 208 -10.74 -25.82 14.00
CA THR A 208 -9.49 -26.41 14.48
C THR A 208 -8.62 -25.34 15.14
N ALA A 209 -8.30 -25.51 16.41
CA ALA A 209 -7.33 -24.66 17.09
C ALA A 209 -5.92 -24.91 16.53
N VAL A 210 -5.26 -23.83 16.10
CA VAL A 210 -3.87 -23.82 15.66
C VAL A 210 -2.97 -23.68 16.89
N ARG A 211 -2.20 -24.72 17.22
CA ARG A 211 -1.41 -24.80 18.47
C ARG A 211 0.08 -24.63 18.27
N GLN A 212 0.55 -24.73 17.04
CA GLN A 212 1.93 -24.47 16.65
C GLN A 212 1.93 -23.23 15.79
N GLN A 213 2.97 -22.41 15.96
CA GLN A 213 3.15 -21.22 15.13
C GLN A 213 3.44 -21.67 13.70
N LEU A 214 2.94 -20.92 12.72
CA LEU A 214 3.39 -21.03 11.33
C LEU A 214 4.40 -19.92 11.07
N GLU A 215 5.21 -20.08 10.03
CA GLU A 215 6.16 -19.03 9.64
C GLU A 215 5.39 -17.71 9.41
N ILE A 216 5.84 -16.65 10.09
CA ILE A 216 5.24 -15.32 9.93
C ILE A 216 5.73 -14.78 8.60
N LEU A 217 4.80 -14.42 7.72
CA LEU A 217 5.14 -13.70 6.50
C LEU A 217 5.41 -12.23 6.88
N SER A 218 6.65 -11.81 6.71
CA SER A 218 7.06 -10.41 6.76
C SER A 218 8.07 -10.18 5.66
N THR A 219 8.06 -9.00 5.06
CA THR A 219 9.12 -8.52 4.15
C THR A 219 10.29 -7.91 4.92
N GLN A 220 10.10 -7.66 6.22
CA GLN A 220 11.00 -6.96 7.13
C GLN A 220 11.57 -7.90 8.18
N THR A 221 12.83 -7.69 8.56
CA THR A 221 13.50 -8.46 9.62
C THR A 221 13.18 -7.83 10.97
N HIS A 222 12.62 -8.61 11.89
CA HIS A 222 12.34 -8.17 13.25
C HIS A 222 13.32 -8.81 14.23
N VAL A 223 13.85 -7.99 15.13
CA VAL A 223 14.73 -8.41 16.23
C VAL A 223 14.15 -7.97 17.57
N ILE A 224 14.51 -8.69 18.63
CA ILE A 224 14.12 -8.40 20.00
C ILE A 224 15.37 -8.25 20.87
N MET A 225 15.41 -7.20 21.71
CA MET A 225 16.56 -6.95 22.57
C MET A 225 16.64 -8.01 23.67
N ASN A 226 17.77 -8.71 23.78
CA ASN A 226 17.95 -9.77 24.78
C ASN A 226 18.45 -9.22 26.13
N LYS A 227 18.92 -7.97 26.13
CA LYS A 227 19.30 -7.14 27.30
C LYS A 227 18.99 -5.67 27.00
N ASP A 228 19.31 -4.77 27.92
CA ASP A 228 19.26 -3.33 27.65
C ASP A 228 20.40 -2.97 26.68
N THR A 229 20.09 -2.24 25.62
CA THR A 229 20.96 -2.08 24.44
C THR A 229 21.11 -0.61 24.08
N HIS A 230 22.34 -0.12 23.99
CA HIS A 230 22.63 1.22 23.48
C HIS A 230 22.64 1.24 21.96
N MET A 231 22.30 2.41 21.39
CA MET A 231 22.40 2.65 19.96
C MET A 231 23.73 3.32 19.60
N TYR A 232 24.19 3.05 18.39
CA TYR A 232 25.43 3.58 17.82
C TYR A 232 25.15 4.40 16.56
N LEU A 233 26.07 5.31 16.23
CA LEU A 233 26.10 6.06 14.98
C LEU A 233 26.90 5.31 13.90
N ALA A 234 26.86 5.79 12.66
CA ALA A 234 27.58 5.18 11.53
C ALA A 234 29.11 5.19 11.69
N ASN A 235 29.65 6.15 12.45
CA ASN A 235 31.07 6.20 12.81
C ASN A 235 31.44 5.23 13.95
N GLY A 236 30.47 4.48 14.49
CA GLY A 236 30.65 3.51 15.58
C GLY A 236 30.73 4.10 16.98
N GLU A 237 30.49 5.40 17.16
CA GLU A 237 30.33 6.02 18.46
C GLU A 237 28.94 5.78 19.05
N LEU A 238 28.82 5.90 20.37
CA LEU A 238 27.52 5.83 21.04
C LEU A 238 26.65 7.01 20.63
N LYS A 239 25.40 6.72 20.25
CA LYS A 239 24.41 7.76 19.96
C LYS A 239 24.03 8.47 21.26
N THR A 240 24.25 9.77 21.31
CA THR A 240 23.87 10.61 22.45
C THR A 240 22.59 11.39 22.14
N LYS A 241 21.88 11.82 23.19
CA LYS A 241 20.62 12.54 23.05
C LYS A 241 20.91 13.99 22.65
N LYS A 242 20.39 14.45 21.51
CA LYS A 242 20.43 15.87 21.17
C LYS A 242 19.49 16.65 22.11
N PRO A 243 19.89 17.82 22.62
CA PRO A 243 19.04 18.66 23.46
C PRO A 243 17.69 18.93 22.79
N ASN A 244 16.59 18.86 23.56
CA ASN A 244 15.23 19.13 23.10
C ASN A 244 14.70 18.22 21.98
N THR A 245 15.34 17.06 21.74
CA THR A 245 14.85 16.05 20.79
C THR A 245 14.28 14.81 21.50
N ASN A 246 13.47 14.05 20.76
CA ASN A 246 12.97 12.74 21.19
C ASN A 246 13.81 11.58 20.63
N ASP A 247 15.08 11.84 20.33
CA ASP A 247 16.00 10.84 19.78
C ASP A 247 16.08 9.61 20.66
N ARG A 248 15.86 8.45 20.06
CA ARG A 248 16.10 7.18 20.72
C ARG A 248 17.60 6.92 20.71
N VAL A 249 18.14 6.67 21.91
CA VAL A 249 19.56 6.36 22.17
C VAL A 249 19.77 4.95 22.71
N SER A 250 18.69 4.27 23.11
CA SER A 250 18.73 2.92 23.65
C SER A 250 17.38 2.21 23.54
N TYR A 251 17.43 0.90 23.75
CA TYR A 251 16.29 0.02 23.90
C TYR A 251 16.38 -0.74 25.22
N ARG A 252 15.22 -1.05 25.80
CA ARG A 252 15.10 -1.93 26.95
C ARG A 252 14.98 -3.38 26.52
N LYS A 253 15.42 -4.30 27.38
CA LYS A 253 15.23 -5.74 27.20
C LYS A 253 13.77 -6.07 26.84
N GLY A 254 13.60 -6.92 25.83
CA GLY A 254 12.30 -7.38 25.34
C GLY A 254 11.61 -6.41 24.38
N GLN A 255 12.14 -5.21 24.14
CA GLN A 255 11.65 -4.35 23.08
C GLN A 255 11.99 -4.92 21.70
N ARG A 256 11.08 -4.75 20.76
CA ARG A 256 11.24 -5.16 19.35
C ARG A 256 11.55 -3.96 18.48
N THR A 257 12.31 -4.20 17.43
CA THR A 257 12.51 -3.23 16.35
C THR A 257 12.66 -3.93 15.00
N VAL A 258 12.52 -3.15 13.93
CA VAL A 258 12.77 -3.60 12.55
C VAL A 258 14.18 -3.19 12.16
N VAL A 259 14.84 -4.05 11.38
CA VAL A 259 16.21 -3.82 10.89
C VAL A 259 16.26 -4.06 9.37
N ASP A 260 17.06 -3.27 8.68
CA ASP A 260 17.14 -3.25 7.21
C ASP A 260 18.55 -3.50 6.65
N GLN A 261 19.58 -3.53 7.51
CA GLN A 261 20.96 -3.80 7.13
C GLN A 261 21.72 -4.59 8.21
N LEU A 262 22.63 -5.45 7.77
CA LEU A 262 23.63 -6.13 8.60
C LEU A 262 25.02 -5.65 8.17
N VAL A 263 25.79 -5.07 9.08
CA VAL A 263 27.05 -4.37 8.73
C VAL A 263 28.04 -4.39 9.89
N TYR A 264 29.34 -4.46 9.59
CA TYR A 264 30.40 -4.23 10.56
C TYR A 264 30.69 -2.74 10.69
N LEU A 265 30.76 -2.25 11.93
CA LEU A 265 31.23 -0.90 12.24
C LEU A 265 32.46 -1.01 13.15
N TRP A 266 33.43 -0.12 12.96
CA TRP A 266 34.53 0.04 13.89
C TRP A 266 34.06 0.77 15.14
N VAL A 267 34.20 0.18 16.32
CA VAL A 267 33.80 0.80 17.59
C VAL A 267 35.04 1.41 18.24
N PRO A 268 35.22 2.75 18.23
CA PRO A 268 36.46 3.37 18.70
C PRO A 268 36.74 3.09 20.18
N SER A 269 35.70 3.08 21.02
CA SER A 269 35.82 2.80 22.46
C SER A 269 36.27 1.37 22.79
N GLU A 270 36.16 0.45 21.82
CA GLU A 270 36.54 -0.96 22.00
C GLU A 270 37.73 -1.35 21.12
N ASN A 271 38.18 -0.46 20.24
CA ASN A 271 39.27 -0.67 19.29
C ASN A 271 39.13 -1.98 18.49
N LYS A 272 37.91 -2.27 18.02
CA LYS A 272 37.59 -3.45 17.22
C LYS A 272 36.38 -3.21 16.32
N ALA A 273 36.30 -3.98 15.23
CA ALA A 273 35.10 -4.07 14.42
C ALA A 273 34.08 -5.00 15.10
N GLU A 274 32.84 -4.52 15.21
CA GLU A 274 31.70 -5.26 15.77
C GLU A 274 30.59 -5.35 14.73
N LEU A 275 29.77 -6.40 14.82
CA LEU A 275 28.66 -6.62 13.89
C LEU A 275 27.39 -5.94 14.42
N PHE A 276 26.74 -5.17 13.56
CA PHE A 276 25.55 -4.39 13.88
C PHE A 276 24.38 -4.68 12.94
N TYR A 277 23.18 -4.58 13.48
CA TYR A 277 22.00 -4.28 12.68
C TYR A 277 21.78 -2.78 12.62
N ARG A 278 21.51 -2.27 11.42
CA ARG A 278 20.92 -0.94 11.28
C ARG A 278 19.43 -1.03 11.59
N VAL A 279 18.97 -0.17 12.48
CA VAL A 279 17.55 -0.05 12.78
C VAL A 279 16.87 0.66 11.62
N GLU A 280 15.78 0.08 11.11
CA GLU A 280 15.01 0.68 10.03
C GLU A 280 14.52 2.08 10.45
N SER A 281 14.77 3.04 9.59
CA SER A 281 14.42 4.45 9.79
C SER A 281 13.99 5.07 8.48
N GLY A 282 13.03 5.98 8.57
CA GLY A 282 12.67 6.87 7.46
C GLY A 282 13.13 8.31 7.71
N TRP A 283 12.81 9.17 6.74
CA TRP A 283 12.99 10.61 6.81
C TRP A 283 11.63 11.30 6.81
N THR A 284 11.53 12.41 7.54
CA THR A 284 10.32 13.23 7.60
C THR A 284 10.65 14.70 7.37
N PRO A 285 9.77 15.48 6.72
CA PRO A 285 9.95 16.92 6.60
C PRO A 285 10.05 17.60 7.96
N ALA A 286 11.02 18.50 8.12
CA ALA A 286 11.27 19.31 9.31
C ALA A 286 11.35 20.79 8.92
N GLY A 287 10.40 21.59 9.43
CA GLY A 287 10.33 23.02 9.11
C GLY A 287 10.02 23.29 7.63
N SER A 288 10.47 24.43 7.12
CA SER A 288 10.14 24.92 5.77
C SER A 288 10.94 24.24 4.64
N GLU A 289 12.15 23.72 4.90
CA GLU A 289 13.05 23.26 3.81
C GLU A 289 13.96 22.06 4.17
N GLY A 290 13.82 21.45 5.36
CA GLY A 290 14.71 20.37 5.80
C GLY A 290 14.03 19.01 5.94
N TYR A 291 14.85 17.97 6.04
CA TYR A 291 14.44 16.63 6.47
C TYR A 291 15.17 16.26 7.75
N GLU A 292 14.46 15.59 8.65
CA GLU A 292 15.04 14.96 9.83
C GLU A 292 14.81 13.45 9.79
N PRO A 293 15.78 12.66 10.25
CA PRO A 293 15.61 11.24 10.36
C PRO A 293 14.61 10.94 11.49
N THR A 294 13.82 9.90 11.31
CA THR A 294 12.98 9.37 12.38
C THR A 294 13.82 9.02 13.61
N THR A 295 13.23 9.17 14.80
CA THR A 295 13.93 9.02 16.11
C THR A 295 14.71 7.72 16.30
N SER A 296 14.49 6.71 15.45
CA SER A 296 15.12 5.39 15.47
C SER A 296 16.38 5.24 14.60
N LEU A 297 16.83 6.26 13.85
CA LEU A 297 18.06 6.14 13.03
C LEU A 297 19.27 5.79 13.91
N GLY A 298 19.94 4.67 13.60
CA GLY A 298 21.15 4.22 14.27
C GLY A 298 21.32 2.69 14.21
N TYR A 299 22.27 2.18 14.98
CA TYR A 299 22.72 0.80 14.92
C TYR A 299 22.65 0.12 16.30
N VAL A 300 22.33 -1.17 16.32
CA VAL A 300 22.35 -2.01 17.53
C VAL A 300 23.25 -3.21 17.30
N LYS A 301 24.05 -3.59 18.30
CA LYS A 301 24.95 -4.75 18.18
C LYS A 301 24.16 -6.02 17.98
N VAL A 302 24.63 -6.89 17.09
CA VAL A 302 24.01 -8.21 16.86
C VAL A 302 24.06 -9.07 18.12
N SER A 303 25.11 -8.95 18.94
CA SER A 303 25.25 -9.69 20.20
C SER A 303 24.23 -9.27 21.28
N ASP A 304 23.56 -8.14 21.11
CA ASP A 304 22.61 -7.59 22.08
C ASP A 304 21.15 -7.90 21.73
N VAL A 305 20.92 -8.59 20.61
CA VAL A 305 19.59 -8.90 20.10
C VAL A 305 19.45 -10.37 19.75
N ASP A 306 18.21 -10.84 19.74
CA ASP A 306 17.85 -12.11 19.14
C ASP A 306 16.95 -11.88 17.91
N TYR A 307 17.07 -12.74 16.91
CA TYR A 307 16.10 -12.82 15.83
C TYR A 307 14.69 -13.14 16.39
N ASP A 308 13.68 -12.44 15.89
CA ASP A 308 12.27 -12.66 16.25
C ASP A 308 11.51 -13.33 15.10
N PHE A 309 11.35 -12.64 13.96
CA PHE A 309 10.72 -13.18 12.75
C PHE A 309 11.06 -12.36 11.49
N GLY A 310 10.69 -12.86 10.31
CA GLY A 310 10.95 -12.21 9.01
C GLY A 310 12.12 -12.84 8.23
N PRO A 311 12.56 -12.26 7.10
CA PRO A 311 13.75 -12.72 6.40
C PRO A 311 14.98 -12.67 7.32
N GLN A 312 15.83 -13.68 7.25
CA GLN A 312 17.09 -13.69 8.00
C GLN A 312 18.15 -12.90 7.21
N MET A 313 18.88 -12.02 7.89
CA MET A 313 20.08 -11.38 7.36
C MET A 313 21.29 -12.21 7.77
N VAL A 314 21.95 -12.81 6.78
CA VAL A 314 23.06 -13.77 7.01
C VAL A 314 24.40 -13.27 6.49
N ASP A 315 24.38 -12.37 5.51
CA ASP A 315 25.58 -11.84 4.88
C ASP A 315 25.71 -10.36 5.25
N PRO A 316 26.75 -9.96 5.99
CA PRO A 316 27.05 -8.54 6.21
C PRO A 316 27.43 -7.84 4.90
N ASP A 317 27.11 -6.55 4.80
CA ASP A 317 27.38 -5.76 3.59
C ASP A 317 28.86 -5.39 3.41
N ASN A 318 29.66 -5.47 4.48
CA ASN A 318 31.11 -5.28 4.48
C ASN A 318 31.78 -6.33 5.39
N THR A 319 33.10 -6.27 5.49
CA THR A 319 33.95 -7.10 6.33
C THR A 319 34.46 -6.33 7.55
N ALA A 320 34.92 -7.04 8.57
CA ALA A 320 35.58 -6.44 9.73
C ALA A 320 36.82 -5.59 9.35
N ALA A 321 37.58 -6.03 8.34
CA ALA A 321 38.75 -5.30 7.84
C ALA A 321 38.36 -3.99 7.14
N GLU A 322 37.29 -4.01 6.33
CA GLU A 322 36.75 -2.79 5.70
C GLU A 322 36.22 -1.81 6.77
N ALA A 323 35.56 -2.31 7.82
CA ALA A 323 35.09 -1.47 8.91
C ALA A 323 36.26 -0.78 9.65
N GLU A 324 37.35 -1.52 9.91
CA GLU A 324 38.56 -0.98 10.52
C GLU A 324 39.24 0.08 9.65
N ALA A 325 39.39 -0.16 8.35
CA ALA A 325 39.89 0.83 7.41
C ALA A 325 38.96 2.06 7.36
N GLY A 326 37.65 1.83 7.47
CA GLY A 326 36.61 2.83 7.39
C GLY A 326 36.60 3.87 8.53
N LYS A 327 37.39 3.68 9.59
CA LYS A 327 37.53 4.66 10.69
C LYS A 327 38.31 5.92 10.29
N ALA A 328 39.07 5.87 9.20
CA ALA A 328 39.83 7.02 8.72
C ALA A 328 38.90 8.13 8.21
N VAL A 329 39.36 9.38 8.30
CA VAL A 329 38.67 10.54 7.69
C VAL A 329 38.68 10.38 6.17
N ALA A 330 37.52 10.54 5.55
CA ALA A 330 37.33 10.35 4.12
C ALA A 330 38.01 11.44 3.30
N THR A 331 38.70 11.02 2.25
CA THR A 331 39.30 11.88 1.23
C THR A 331 38.34 12.13 0.08
N SER A 332 38.71 13.01 -0.86
CA SER A 332 37.91 13.25 -2.07
C SER A 332 37.75 12.00 -2.93
N SER A 333 38.72 11.07 -2.94
CA SER A 333 38.58 9.80 -3.67
C SER A 333 37.56 8.88 -3.03
N ASP A 334 37.49 8.83 -1.69
CA ASP A 334 36.51 8.01 -0.98
C ASP A 334 35.08 8.52 -1.21
N LYS A 335 34.92 9.82 -1.43
CA LYS A 335 33.62 10.48 -1.69
C LYS A 335 33.18 10.44 -3.15
N ALA A 336 33.99 9.92 -4.07
CA ALA A 336 33.72 9.99 -5.51
C ALA A 336 32.37 9.35 -5.90
N GLU A 337 32.04 8.19 -5.33
CA GLU A 337 30.76 7.52 -5.59
C GLU A 337 29.58 8.29 -5.00
N LEU A 338 29.70 8.80 -3.78
CA LEU A 338 28.66 9.60 -3.14
C LEU A 338 28.34 10.85 -3.97
N ASN A 339 29.38 11.55 -4.41
CA ASN A 339 29.25 12.71 -5.28
C ASN A 339 28.57 12.35 -6.62
N SER A 340 28.94 11.22 -7.24
CA SER A 340 28.27 10.74 -8.45
C SER A 340 26.76 10.53 -8.25
N LEU A 341 26.36 9.92 -7.11
CA LEU A 341 24.95 9.67 -6.81
C LEU A 341 24.17 10.95 -6.54
N ILE A 342 24.77 11.91 -5.81
CA ILE A 342 24.16 13.23 -5.55
C ILE A 342 23.84 13.95 -6.86
N ASN A 343 24.71 13.83 -7.88
CA ASN A 343 24.57 14.53 -9.15
C ASN A 343 23.57 13.88 -10.14
N GLU A 344 22.98 12.72 -9.83
CA GLU A 344 21.99 12.08 -10.71
C GLU A 344 20.65 12.84 -10.82
N ASN A 345 20.36 13.74 -9.88
CA ASN A 345 19.17 14.60 -9.80
C ASN A 345 17.85 13.91 -10.23
N LEU A 346 17.39 12.95 -9.44
CA LEU A 346 16.15 12.21 -9.71
C LEU A 346 14.86 12.97 -9.36
N GLU A 347 14.94 14.10 -8.66
CA GLU A 347 13.76 14.81 -8.15
C GLU A 347 12.84 15.32 -9.28
N ASP A 348 13.40 15.49 -10.48
CA ASP A 348 12.65 15.88 -11.66
C ASP A 348 12.06 14.72 -12.47
N ASN A 349 12.45 13.48 -12.18
CA ASN A 349 12.02 12.30 -12.90
C ASN A 349 10.67 11.78 -12.39
N ASN A 350 9.87 11.19 -13.28
CA ASN A 350 8.65 10.46 -12.97
C ASN A 350 8.86 9.38 -11.90
N LEU A 351 10.03 8.72 -11.89
CA LEU A 351 10.36 7.72 -10.86
C LEU A 351 10.23 8.29 -9.45
N TYR A 352 10.65 9.53 -9.23
CA TYR A 352 10.50 10.23 -7.96
C TYR A 352 9.12 10.89 -7.83
N LYS A 353 8.72 11.73 -8.79
CA LYS A 353 7.49 12.55 -8.75
C LYS A 353 6.21 11.74 -8.57
N PHE A 354 6.19 10.48 -9.02
CA PHE A 354 5.04 9.58 -8.93
C PHE A 354 5.18 8.51 -7.84
N SER A 355 6.30 8.49 -7.10
CA SER A 355 6.43 7.64 -5.91
C SER A 355 5.54 8.15 -4.78
N SER A 356 5.22 7.28 -3.82
CA SER A 356 4.48 7.69 -2.61
C SER A 356 5.23 8.77 -1.84
N LEU A 357 4.51 9.60 -1.08
CA LEU A 357 5.12 10.69 -0.31
C LEU A 357 6.21 10.20 0.65
N SER A 358 6.02 9.06 1.31
CA SER A 358 7.03 8.48 2.20
C SER A 358 8.31 8.08 1.46
N GLN A 359 8.20 7.48 0.27
CA GLN A 359 9.36 7.16 -0.56
C GLN A 359 10.08 8.43 -1.04
N GLN A 360 9.33 9.46 -1.43
CA GLN A 360 9.91 10.74 -1.80
C GLN A 360 10.66 11.38 -0.63
N TRP A 361 10.08 11.40 0.57
CA TRP A 361 10.74 11.94 1.76
C TRP A 361 11.98 11.16 2.15
N ASN A 362 11.91 9.83 2.10
CA ASN A 362 13.07 8.97 2.37
C ASN A 362 14.23 9.27 1.42
N TYR A 363 13.97 9.36 0.11
CA TYR A 363 15.01 9.69 -0.86
C TYR A 363 15.54 11.12 -0.69
N ALA A 364 14.65 12.11 -0.50
CA ALA A 364 15.06 13.50 -0.35
C ALA A 364 15.88 13.74 0.94
N GLY A 365 15.48 13.12 2.05
CA GLY A 365 16.24 13.15 3.29
C GLY A 365 17.58 12.43 3.18
N ALA A 366 17.63 11.26 2.54
CA ALA A 366 18.89 10.57 2.24
C ALA A 366 19.81 11.40 1.33
N LEU A 367 19.25 12.12 0.35
CA LEU A 367 20.00 13.04 -0.52
C LEU A 367 20.54 14.25 0.26
N GLN A 368 19.77 14.81 1.19
CA GLN A 368 20.23 15.87 2.09
C GLN A 368 21.39 15.38 2.96
N ASN A 369 21.23 14.25 3.64
CA ASN A 369 22.28 13.60 4.44
C ASN A 369 23.54 13.32 3.60
N ALA A 370 23.37 12.80 2.39
CA ALA A 370 24.46 12.55 1.46
C ALA A 370 25.25 13.84 1.14
N LYS A 371 24.56 14.95 0.89
CA LYS A 371 25.20 16.26 0.66
C LYS A 371 25.97 16.74 1.90
N GLU A 372 25.36 16.68 3.08
CA GLU A 372 26.00 17.05 4.34
C GLU A 372 27.28 16.24 4.61
N ILE A 373 27.24 14.92 4.40
CA ILE A 373 28.39 14.02 4.56
C ILE A 373 29.46 14.28 3.49
N ASN A 374 29.04 14.54 2.25
CA ASN A 374 29.94 14.88 1.16
C ASN A 374 30.71 16.19 1.45
N ASP A 375 30.07 17.17 2.07
CA ASP A 375 30.68 18.47 2.40
C ASP A 375 31.49 18.46 3.71
N SER A 376 31.24 17.48 4.59
CA SER A 376 31.93 17.37 5.89
C SER A 376 33.43 17.07 5.74
N LYS A 377 34.28 17.86 6.41
CA LYS A 377 35.75 17.65 6.43
C LYS A 377 36.21 16.55 7.40
N THR A 378 35.32 16.08 8.27
CA THR A 378 35.64 15.11 9.32
C THR A 378 34.87 13.81 9.18
N ALA A 379 34.00 13.70 8.17
CA ALA A 379 33.28 12.46 7.89
C ALA A 379 34.27 11.32 7.66
N THR A 380 34.03 10.20 8.32
CA THR A 380 34.78 8.97 8.15
C THR A 380 34.39 8.26 6.86
N ILE A 381 35.27 7.38 6.36
CA ILE A 381 34.95 6.52 5.21
C ILE A 381 33.70 5.67 5.50
N ASN A 382 33.50 5.21 6.74
CA ASN A 382 32.29 4.49 7.15
C ASN A 382 31.03 5.33 6.98
N GLU A 383 31.03 6.60 7.41
CA GLU A 383 29.90 7.50 7.23
C GLU A 383 29.57 7.74 5.74
N VAL A 384 30.61 7.92 4.91
CA VAL A 384 30.45 8.04 3.46
C VAL A 384 29.81 6.77 2.86
N ASN A 385 30.31 5.59 3.24
CA ASN A 385 29.77 4.31 2.77
C ASN A 385 28.31 4.10 3.20
N GLN A 386 27.93 4.53 4.41
CA GLN A 386 26.54 4.46 4.87
C GLN A 386 25.63 5.44 4.13
N ALA A 387 26.09 6.65 3.84
CA ALA A 387 25.34 7.61 3.01
C ALA A 387 25.15 7.09 1.57
N VAL A 388 26.17 6.46 0.97
CA VAL A 388 26.08 5.79 -0.33
C VAL A 388 25.03 4.68 -0.29
N TRP A 389 25.09 3.82 0.73
CA TRP A 389 24.13 2.72 0.89
C TRP A 389 22.70 3.25 1.01
N GLU A 390 22.48 4.27 1.84
CA GLU A 390 21.14 4.82 2.12
C GLU A 390 20.54 5.49 0.88
N LEU A 391 21.34 6.27 0.15
CA LEU A 391 20.89 6.92 -1.07
C LEU A 391 20.54 5.88 -2.16
N LYS A 392 21.33 4.81 -2.30
CA LYS A 392 21.01 3.69 -3.20
C LYS A 392 19.77 2.92 -2.75
N PHE A 393 19.64 2.67 -1.46
CA PHE A 393 18.52 1.95 -0.88
C PHE A 393 17.21 2.69 -1.16
N THR A 394 17.13 3.96 -0.76
CA THR A 394 15.93 4.80 -0.94
C THR A 394 15.62 5.06 -2.42
N LYS A 395 16.64 5.20 -3.28
CA LYS A 395 16.46 5.24 -4.75
C LYS A 395 15.77 3.98 -5.27
N ASN A 396 16.17 2.80 -4.81
CA ASN A 396 15.58 1.53 -5.23
C ASN A 396 14.17 1.31 -4.66
N GLU A 397 13.80 2.02 -3.60
CA GLU A 397 12.44 2.01 -3.07
C GLU A 397 11.49 2.89 -3.87
N LEU A 398 11.99 3.85 -4.65
CA LEU A 398 11.15 4.66 -5.54
C LEU A 398 10.40 3.74 -6.53
N SER A 399 9.10 3.95 -6.64
CA SER A 399 8.20 3.11 -7.45
C SER A 399 7.33 3.92 -8.41
N GLY A 400 7.69 5.19 -8.64
CA GLY A 400 6.91 6.09 -9.49
C GLY A 400 6.85 5.61 -10.93
N GLU A 401 5.64 5.38 -11.42
CA GLU A 401 5.38 5.04 -12.82
C GLU A 401 4.10 5.72 -13.31
N LYS A 402 4.02 5.92 -14.64
CA LYS A 402 2.77 6.35 -15.27
C LYS A 402 1.72 5.26 -15.17
N VAL A 403 0.46 5.65 -15.00
CA VAL A 403 -0.66 4.70 -14.97
C VAL A 403 -0.87 4.13 -16.36
N LYS A 404 -0.77 2.81 -16.50
CA LYS A 404 -1.11 2.12 -17.75
C LYS A 404 -2.62 2.09 -17.92
N ILE A 405 -3.09 2.55 -19.07
CA ILE A 405 -4.51 2.56 -19.43
C ILE A 405 -4.68 1.95 -20.82
N ASP A 406 -5.81 1.27 -21.01
CA ASP A 406 -6.14 0.74 -22.33
C ASP A 406 -6.34 1.88 -23.34
N ASN A 407 -7.17 2.86 -23.00
CA ASN A 407 -7.57 3.95 -23.88
C ASN A 407 -8.11 5.18 -23.12
N LEU A 408 -7.85 6.39 -23.62
CA LEU A 408 -8.35 7.64 -23.02
C LEU A 408 -9.87 7.80 -23.13
N GLY A 409 -10.49 7.25 -24.17
CA GLY A 409 -11.95 7.25 -24.36
C GLY A 409 -12.69 6.29 -23.42
N TRP A 410 -11.97 5.53 -22.58
CA TRP A 410 -12.55 4.61 -21.60
C TRP A 410 -11.73 4.57 -20.31
N ILE A 411 -12.03 5.48 -19.38
CA ILE A 411 -11.40 5.50 -18.05
C ILE A 411 -12.45 5.16 -16.99
N ASP A 412 -12.38 3.94 -16.44
CA ASP A 412 -13.24 3.58 -15.30
C ASP A 412 -12.80 4.27 -13.99
N ASN A 413 -13.65 4.24 -12.97
CA ASN A 413 -13.39 4.93 -11.70
C ASN A 413 -12.15 4.40 -10.96
N SER A 414 -11.84 3.11 -11.06
CA SER A 414 -10.66 2.56 -10.39
C SER A 414 -9.40 3.08 -11.05
N THR A 415 -9.37 3.15 -12.37
CA THR A 415 -8.26 3.71 -13.13
C THR A 415 -8.15 5.22 -12.93
N ALA A 416 -9.27 5.94 -12.94
CA ALA A 416 -9.32 7.37 -12.65
C ALA A 416 -8.69 7.70 -11.28
N ASN A 417 -9.02 6.94 -10.23
CA ASN A 417 -8.44 7.13 -8.90
C ASN A 417 -6.93 6.90 -8.88
N LYS A 418 -6.41 5.95 -9.66
CA LYS A 418 -4.96 5.74 -9.80
C LYS A 418 -4.30 6.95 -10.45
N ILE A 419 -4.88 7.49 -11.52
CA ILE A 419 -4.38 8.69 -12.22
C ILE A 419 -4.34 9.89 -11.25
N VAL A 420 -5.43 10.10 -10.50
CA VAL A 420 -5.50 11.14 -9.46
C VAL A 420 -4.40 10.97 -8.42
N HIS A 421 -4.16 9.75 -7.95
CA HIS A 421 -3.12 9.48 -6.95
C HIS A 421 -1.70 9.72 -7.49
N THR A 422 -1.43 9.24 -8.70
CA THR A 422 -0.15 9.47 -9.40
C THR A 422 0.10 10.96 -9.60
N ALA A 423 -0.89 11.71 -10.08
CA ALA A 423 -0.78 13.15 -10.24
C ALA A 423 -0.64 13.87 -8.89
N GLY A 424 -1.41 13.45 -7.88
CA GLY A 424 -1.41 14.04 -6.55
C GLY A 424 -0.05 13.94 -5.86
N SER A 425 0.68 12.87 -6.14
CA SER A 425 2.04 12.65 -5.61
C SER A 425 3.05 13.70 -6.10
N SER A 426 2.77 14.39 -7.21
CA SER A 426 3.61 15.46 -7.76
C SER A 426 3.32 16.85 -7.17
N TYR A 427 2.27 17.02 -6.37
CA TYR A 427 1.89 18.32 -5.79
C TYR A 427 1.91 18.27 -4.26
N ARG A 428 2.84 19.02 -3.66
CA ARG A 428 3.06 19.02 -2.21
C ARG A 428 2.31 20.16 -1.55
N SER A 429 1.35 19.82 -0.68
CA SER A 429 0.69 20.81 0.17
C SER A 429 1.69 21.35 1.21
N ASN A 430 1.55 22.61 1.58
CA ASN A 430 2.37 23.29 2.58
C ASN A 430 1.49 24.08 3.56
N GLN A 431 2.10 24.88 4.44
CA GLN A 431 1.38 25.64 5.46
C GLN A 431 0.40 26.69 4.90
N ASN A 432 0.56 27.09 3.64
CA ASN A 432 -0.23 28.15 3.00
C ASN A 432 -1.19 27.61 1.93
N VAL A 433 -0.84 26.49 1.28
CA VAL A 433 -1.56 25.96 0.12
C VAL A 433 -1.78 24.46 0.23
N ARG A 434 -3.02 24.04 0.00
CA ARG A 434 -3.43 22.64 -0.15
C ARG A 434 -3.85 22.35 -1.59
N TYR A 435 -3.40 21.23 -2.14
CA TYR A 435 -3.79 20.77 -3.47
C TYR A 435 -4.84 19.66 -3.40
N ALA A 436 -5.83 19.72 -4.30
CA ALA A 436 -6.72 18.60 -4.58
C ALA A 436 -6.74 18.31 -6.07
N ILE A 437 -6.72 17.02 -6.44
CA ILE A 437 -6.79 16.58 -7.83
C ILE A 437 -7.98 15.67 -8.01
N ASP A 438 -8.72 15.88 -9.11
CA ASP A 438 -9.91 15.11 -9.42
C ASP A 438 -10.01 14.83 -10.92
N MET A 439 -10.64 13.72 -11.26
CA MET A 439 -11.06 13.41 -12.62
C MET A 439 -12.50 13.89 -12.83
N VAL A 440 -12.69 14.78 -13.78
CA VAL A 440 -13.97 15.44 -14.08
C VAL A 440 -14.40 15.15 -15.52
N ASN A 441 -15.60 15.60 -15.90
CA ASN A 441 -16.19 15.41 -17.24
C ASN A 441 -16.10 13.94 -17.70
N HIS A 442 -16.89 13.04 -17.11
CA HIS A 442 -16.85 11.59 -17.44
C HIS A 442 -15.49 10.88 -17.24
N ASN A 443 -14.59 11.44 -16.41
CA ASN A 443 -13.21 11.01 -16.26
C ASN A 443 -12.33 11.25 -17.51
N THR A 444 -12.57 12.32 -18.27
CA THR A 444 -11.71 12.69 -19.41
C THR A 444 -10.77 13.86 -19.11
N VAL A 445 -11.07 14.65 -18.08
CA VAL A 445 -10.28 15.83 -17.71
C VAL A 445 -9.70 15.65 -16.31
N LEU A 446 -8.37 15.81 -16.19
CA LEU A 446 -7.68 15.85 -14.92
C LEU A 446 -7.57 17.30 -14.46
N ARG A 447 -8.01 17.58 -13.24
CA ARG A 447 -8.09 18.95 -12.71
C ARG A 447 -7.35 19.05 -11.39
N LEU A 448 -6.58 20.12 -11.24
CA LEU A 448 -5.99 20.54 -9.97
C LEU A 448 -6.74 21.75 -9.43
N ARG A 449 -6.99 21.72 -8.13
CA ARG A 449 -7.54 22.82 -7.32
C ARG A 449 -6.56 23.19 -6.23
N GLU A 450 -6.35 24.49 -6.05
CA GLU A 450 -5.46 25.06 -5.03
C GLU A 450 -6.30 25.77 -3.98
N PHE A 451 -6.09 25.45 -2.71
CA PHE A 451 -6.83 26.02 -1.59
C PHE A 451 -5.90 26.75 -0.64
N ALA A 452 -6.35 27.89 -0.11
CA ALA A 452 -5.66 28.55 0.99
C ALA A 452 -5.83 27.80 2.31
N VAL A 453 -4.75 27.71 3.06
CA VAL A 453 -4.71 27.15 4.42
C VAL A 453 -4.58 28.31 5.41
N GLN A 454 -5.35 28.30 6.50
CA GLN A 454 -5.21 29.29 7.57
C GLN A 454 -3.93 29.05 8.39
N SER A 455 -3.43 30.09 9.04
CA SER A 455 -2.23 30.02 9.91
C SER A 455 -2.36 29.04 11.08
N ASN A 456 -3.58 28.68 11.49
CA ASN A 456 -3.86 27.64 12.49
C ASN A 456 -3.91 26.21 11.92
N GLY A 457 -3.62 26.03 10.62
CA GLY A 457 -3.69 24.76 9.91
C GLY A 457 -5.10 24.29 9.54
N SER A 458 -6.14 25.12 9.74
CA SER A 458 -7.51 24.76 9.36
C SER A 458 -7.79 25.00 7.87
N ASP A 459 -8.51 24.06 7.25
CA ASP A 459 -8.97 24.17 5.87
C ASP A 459 -10.03 25.28 5.76
N THR A 460 -9.70 26.36 5.06
CA THR A 460 -10.65 27.46 4.81
C THR A 460 -11.66 27.14 3.71
N ASN A 461 -11.39 26.10 2.92
CA ASN A 461 -12.02 25.81 1.63
C ASN A 461 -12.01 27.01 0.66
N HIS A 462 -11.14 28.01 0.87
CA HIS A 462 -10.97 29.13 -0.05
C HIS A 462 -10.18 28.66 -1.26
N LEU A 463 -10.87 28.51 -2.39
CA LEU A 463 -10.28 28.15 -3.67
C LEU A 463 -9.49 29.34 -4.24
N LEU A 464 -8.17 29.18 -4.36
CA LEU A 464 -7.26 30.17 -4.94
C LEU A 464 -7.21 30.07 -6.46
N ALA A 465 -7.09 28.85 -6.98
CA ALA A 465 -6.94 28.60 -8.39
C ALA A 465 -7.48 27.22 -8.80
N THR A 466 -7.85 27.10 -10.07
CA THR A 466 -8.17 25.84 -10.73
C THR A 466 -7.44 25.77 -12.06
N ARG A 467 -6.75 24.66 -12.32
CA ARG A 467 -6.08 24.39 -13.60
C ARG A 467 -6.39 22.98 -14.11
N GLU A 468 -6.43 22.83 -15.42
CA GLU A 468 -6.48 21.52 -16.06
C GLU A 468 -5.06 20.99 -16.25
N LEU A 469 -4.86 19.72 -15.91
CA LEU A 469 -3.60 19.03 -16.08
C LEU A 469 -3.66 18.17 -17.34
N ASN A 470 -2.56 18.10 -18.09
CA ASN A 470 -2.47 17.21 -19.23
C ASN A 470 -2.40 15.76 -18.76
N ILE A 471 -3.47 14.99 -18.98
CA ILE A 471 -3.56 13.60 -18.53
C ILE A 471 -2.43 12.71 -19.06
N ASN A 472 -1.89 13.03 -20.25
CA ASN A 472 -0.79 12.29 -20.89
C ASN A 472 0.53 12.37 -20.11
N ASP A 473 0.67 13.33 -19.21
CA ASP A 473 1.84 13.44 -18.33
C ASP A 473 1.85 12.31 -17.29
N TYR A 474 0.68 11.74 -16.97
CA TYR A 474 0.50 10.75 -15.90
C TYR A 474 0.12 9.35 -16.39
N VAL A 475 -0.16 9.17 -17.69
CA VAL A 475 -0.61 7.89 -18.24
C VAL A 475 0.25 7.38 -19.39
N THR A 476 0.20 6.06 -19.59
CA THR A 476 0.67 5.39 -20.80
C THR A 476 -0.49 4.65 -21.44
N VAL A 477 -0.87 5.05 -22.66
CA VAL A 477 -1.93 4.42 -23.44
C VAL A 477 -1.37 3.17 -24.12
N THR A 478 -1.96 2.00 -23.84
CA THR A 478 -1.44 0.72 -24.35
C THR A 478 -2.16 0.24 -25.62
N ASP A 479 -3.34 0.77 -25.92
CA ASP A 479 -4.16 0.35 -27.08
C ASP A 479 -4.91 1.54 -27.72
N PRO A 480 -4.18 2.48 -28.36
CA PRO A 480 -4.79 3.65 -29.00
C PRO A 480 -5.60 3.29 -30.26
N ASN A 481 -5.38 2.11 -30.83
CA ASN A 481 -6.04 1.62 -32.04
C ASN A 481 -6.40 0.13 -31.88
N PRO A 482 -7.46 -0.19 -31.13
CA PRO A 482 -7.89 -1.56 -30.90
C PRO A 482 -8.17 -2.31 -32.20
N THR A 483 -7.88 -3.61 -32.22
CA THR A 483 -8.26 -4.50 -33.32
C THR A 483 -9.76 -4.74 -33.32
N GLU A 484 -10.43 -4.30 -34.39
CA GLU A 484 -11.88 -4.30 -34.52
C GLU A 484 -12.40 -5.38 -35.49
N LYS A 485 -13.63 -5.86 -35.29
CA LYS A 485 -14.34 -6.70 -36.27
C LYS A 485 -14.62 -5.91 -37.56
N ALA A 486 -14.63 -6.61 -38.70
CA ALA A 486 -14.97 -6.02 -39.99
C ALA A 486 -16.33 -5.29 -39.94
N GLY A 487 -16.37 -4.06 -40.45
CA GLY A 487 -17.56 -3.22 -40.48
C GLY A 487 -17.95 -2.57 -39.15
N TYR A 488 -17.22 -2.84 -38.05
CA TYR A 488 -17.34 -2.12 -36.80
C TYR A 488 -16.43 -0.88 -36.80
N GLN A 489 -16.87 0.20 -36.15
CA GLN A 489 -16.04 1.36 -35.86
C GLN A 489 -16.41 1.90 -34.48
N SER A 490 -15.42 2.38 -33.74
CA SER A 490 -15.63 2.99 -32.42
C SER A 490 -14.78 4.24 -32.22
N SER A 491 -15.26 5.13 -31.35
CA SER A 491 -14.48 6.30 -30.91
C SER A 491 -13.31 5.94 -29.99
N LEU A 492 -13.08 4.65 -29.71
CA LEU A 492 -11.91 4.18 -28.98
C LEU A 492 -10.69 4.00 -29.91
N SER A 493 -10.88 4.07 -31.24
CA SER A 493 -9.78 4.04 -32.20
C SER A 493 -9.53 5.43 -32.75
N GLU A 494 -8.30 5.92 -32.57
CA GLU A 494 -7.85 7.19 -33.16
C GLU A 494 -7.94 7.15 -34.69
N LYS A 495 -7.57 6.03 -35.31
CA LYS A 495 -7.73 5.80 -36.76
C LYS A 495 -9.17 5.99 -37.23
N ASN A 496 -10.16 5.49 -36.48
CA ASN A 496 -11.56 5.67 -36.82
C ASN A 496 -12.03 7.11 -36.65
N LEU A 497 -11.57 7.80 -35.60
CA LEU A 497 -11.87 9.21 -35.39
C LEU A 497 -11.32 10.09 -36.52
N THR A 498 -10.13 9.78 -37.04
CA THR A 498 -9.53 10.49 -38.17
C THR A 498 -10.24 10.20 -39.49
N SER A 499 -10.68 8.96 -39.72
CA SER A 499 -11.26 8.53 -41.01
C SER A 499 -12.78 8.66 -41.12
N ASN A 500 -13.51 8.81 -40.02
CA ASN A 500 -14.98 8.93 -40.01
C ASN A 500 -15.43 10.20 -39.31
N SER A 501 -15.72 11.24 -40.11
CA SER A 501 -16.17 12.55 -39.62
C SER A 501 -17.49 12.51 -38.85
N THR A 502 -18.40 11.58 -39.17
CA THR A 502 -19.68 11.42 -38.45
C THR A 502 -19.44 10.80 -37.06
N LEU A 503 -18.58 9.79 -36.98
CA LEU A 503 -18.16 9.21 -35.71
C LEU A 503 -17.48 10.26 -34.83
N LYS A 504 -16.52 11.02 -35.41
CA LYS A 504 -15.83 12.12 -34.73
C LYS A 504 -16.80 13.17 -34.21
N LYS A 505 -17.76 13.61 -35.03
CA LYS A 505 -18.81 14.55 -34.63
C LYS A 505 -19.59 14.08 -33.39
N TYR A 506 -19.95 12.79 -33.32
CA TYR A 506 -20.67 12.25 -32.17
C TYR A 506 -19.76 11.99 -30.97
N ALA A 507 -18.49 11.63 -31.18
CA ALA A 507 -17.51 11.53 -30.11
C ALA A 507 -17.25 12.90 -29.49
N ASP A 508 -17.14 13.92 -30.32
CA ASP A 508 -17.03 15.30 -29.86
C ASP A 508 -18.28 15.66 -29.08
N LEU A 509 -19.50 15.38 -29.56
CA LEU A 509 -20.73 15.67 -28.84
C LEU A 509 -20.70 15.28 -27.36
N ILE A 510 -20.08 14.15 -27.02
CA ILE A 510 -20.03 13.63 -25.65
C ILE A 510 -18.85 14.14 -24.80
N ASP A 511 -17.90 14.86 -25.40
CA ASP A 511 -16.80 15.55 -24.71
C ASP A 511 -17.22 16.98 -24.35
N TYR A 512 -17.79 17.16 -23.16
CA TYR A 512 -18.37 18.44 -22.73
C TYR A 512 -18.11 18.73 -21.26
N ASN A 513 -18.19 20.01 -20.91
CA ASN A 513 -18.09 20.47 -19.53
C ASN A 513 -19.42 20.31 -18.80
N GLU A 514 -19.47 19.41 -17.81
CA GLU A 514 -20.68 19.11 -17.02
C GLU A 514 -21.23 20.28 -16.20
N LEU A 515 -20.46 21.35 -15.99
CA LEU A 515 -20.93 22.54 -15.27
C LEU A 515 -21.67 23.55 -16.11
N THR A 516 -21.53 23.48 -17.43
CA THR A 516 -22.14 24.47 -18.33
C THR A 516 -23.05 23.82 -19.34
N THR A 517 -22.91 22.51 -19.52
CA THR A 517 -23.64 21.75 -20.52
C THR A 517 -24.10 20.39 -19.99
N ASN A 518 -25.19 19.89 -20.55
CA ASN A 518 -25.71 18.55 -20.30
C ASN A 518 -25.95 17.82 -21.61
N LEU A 519 -25.89 16.49 -21.59
CA LEU A 519 -26.45 15.69 -22.69
C LEU A 519 -27.90 15.32 -22.40
N VAL A 520 -28.78 15.74 -23.30
CA VAL A 520 -30.23 15.54 -23.19
C VAL A 520 -30.78 14.83 -24.42
N ALA A 521 -31.91 14.16 -24.23
CA ALA A 521 -32.65 13.54 -25.32
C ALA A 521 -33.39 14.60 -26.16
N LYS A 522 -33.14 14.66 -27.47
CA LYS A 522 -33.85 15.57 -28.40
C LYS A 522 -35.32 15.17 -28.59
N THR A 523 -35.58 13.88 -28.51
CA THR A 523 -36.88 13.24 -28.68
C THR A 523 -37.07 12.20 -27.60
N ASN A 524 -38.26 11.60 -27.51
CA ASN A 524 -38.46 10.41 -26.70
C ASN A 524 -37.56 9.29 -27.22
N THR A 525 -36.45 9.03 -26.52
CA THR A 525 -35.31 8.25 -27.01
C THR A 525 -35.35 6.84 -26.43
N PRO A 526 -35.51 5.79 -27.24
CA PRO A 526 -35.43 4.41 -26.76
C PRO A 526 -34.02 4.06 -26.28
N ILE A 527 -33.94 3.24 -25.24
CA ILE A 527 -32.68 2.66 -24.80
C ILE A 527 -32.49 1.24 -25.37
N TYR A 528 -31.24 0.90 -25.64
CA TYR A 528 -30.82 -0.39 -26.16
C TYR A 528 -29.88 -1.08 -25.16
N THR A 529 -29.89 -2.41 -25.15
CA THR A 529 -28.98 -3.23 -24.34
C THR A 529 -28.09 -4.08 -25.23
N ASN A 530 -26.84 -4.28 -24.82
CA ASN A 530 -25.91 -5.18 -25.48
C ASN A 530 -26.09 -6.61 -24.97
N SER A 531 -26.13 -7.59 -25.87
CA SER A 531 -26.12 -9.02 -25.50
C SER A 531 -24.79 -9.46 -24.85
N TYR A 532 -23.70 -8.73 -25.11
CA TYR A 532 -22.40 -8.99 -24.51
C TYR A 532 -22.16 -8.16 -23.24
N LYS A 533 -21.22 -8.61 -22.41
CA LYS A 533 -20.76 -7.84 -21.25
C LYS A 533 -20.09 -6.53 -21.70
N ASN A 534 -20.54 -5.40 -21.15
CA ASN A 534 -20.01 -4.08 -21.46
C ASN A 534 -18.72 -3.80 -20.68
N ASN A 535 -17.59 -4.19 -21.27
CA ASN A 535 -16.24 -3.89 -20.80
C ASN A 535 -15.38 -3.44 -22.00
N TYR A 536 -14.20 -2.86 -21.72
CA TYR A 536 -13.30 -2.37 -22.77
C TYR A 536 -13.03 -3.45 -23.82
N ALA A 537 -12.55 -4.63 -23.41
CA ALA A 537 -12.18 -5.73 -24.30
C ALA A 537 -13.28 -6.18 -25.28
N ASN A 538 -14.57 -6.09 -24.90
CA ASN A 538 -15.67 -6.44 -25.79
C ASN A 538 -16.06 -5.25 -26.68
N VAL A 539 -16.19 -4.06 -26.11
CA VAL A 539 -16.65 -2.89 -26.85
C VAL A 539 -15.59 -2.45 -27.87
N SER A 540 -14.31 -2.44 -27.51
CA SER A 540 -13.23 -2.06 -28.42
C SER A 540 -13.08 -3.00 -29.62
N LYS A 541 -13.44 -4.29 -29.46
CA LYS A 541 -13.34 -5.30 -30.53
C LYS A 541 -14.60 -5.45 -31.39
N GLY A 542 -15.66 -4.71 -31.10
CA GLY A 542 -16.94 -4.83 -31.82
C GLY A 542 -17.84 -5.98 -31.38
N ASN A 543 -17.68 -6.50 -30.15
CA ASN A 543 -18.66 -7.40 -29.52
C ASN A 543 -19.85 -6.60 -28.99
N VAL A 544 -20.59 -5.99 -29.92
CA VAL A 544 -21.75 -5.15 -29.62
C VAL A 544 -22.93 -5.63 -30.46
N ASN A 545 -23.94 -6.19 -29.79
CA ASN A 545 -25.20 -6.58 -30.41
C ASN A 545 -26.36 -5.93 -29.64
N LEU A 546 -26.92 -4.87 -30.24
CA LEU A 546 -27.89 -4.00 -29.57
C LEU A 546 -29.33 -4.47 -29.82
N THR A 547 -30.07 -4.65 -28.73
CA THR A 547 -31.51 -4.93 -28.75
C THR A 547 -32.27 -3.77 -28.11
N ARG A 548 -33.31 -3.28 -28.79
CA ARG A 548 -34.17 -2.21 -28.27
C ARG A 548 -34.97 -2.72 -27.07
N THR A 549 -35.08 -1.90 -26.02
CA THR A 549 -35.93 -2.20 -24.86
C THR A 549 -37.24 -1.41 -24.92
N SER A 550 -38.18 -1.71 -24.02
CA SER A 550 -39.41 -0.92 -23.82
C SER A 550 -39.19 0.42 -23.14
N GLN A 551 -37.99 0.69 -22.60
CA GLN A 551 -37.72 1.89 -21.84
C GLN A 551 -37.32 3.07 -22.72
N ILE A 552 -37.74 4.26 -22.30
CA ILE A 552 -37.61 5.51 -23.06
C ILE A 552 -37.09 6.61 -22.13
N ILE A 553 -36.14 7.41 -22.62
CA ILE A 553 -35.72 8.67 -22.01
C ILE A 553 -36.58 9.77 -22.63
N LYS A 554 -37.32 10.50 -21.79
CA LYS A 554 -38.20 11.58 -22.26
C LYS A 554 -37.40 12.71 -22.90
N LYS A 555 -37.97 13.35 -23.91
CA LYS A 555 -37.41 14.58 -24.51
C LYS A 555 -37.05 15.59 -23.41
N GLY A 556 -35.85 16.17 -23.50
CA GLY A 556 -35.32 17.15 -22.54
C GLY A 556 -34.67 16.56 -21.29
N ASN A 557 -34.86 15.25 -21.01
CA ASN A 557 -34.20 14.61 -19.87
C ASN A 557 -32.74 14.29 -20.18
N ASN A 558 -31.92 14.25 -19.13
CA ASN A 558 -30.52 13.87 -19.23
C ASN A 558 -30.42 12.41 -19.67
N ILE A 559 -29.49 12.12 -20.60
CA ILE A 559 -29.29 10.73 -21.06
C ILE A 559 -28.46 9.90 -20.08
N GLY A 560 -27.76 10.54 -19.14
CA GLY A 560 -26.84 9.94 -18.18
C GLY A 560 -25.57 10.78 -18.03
N TYR A 561 -24.85 10.58 -16.93
CA TYR A 561 -23.65 11.36 -16.57
C TYR A 561 -22.33 10.59 -16.70
N LYS A 562 -22.36 9.35 -17.17
CA LYS A 562 -21.15 8.64 -17.59
C LYS A 562 -21.38 8.10 -18.97
N VAL A 563 -21.11 8.95 -19.96
CA VAL A 563 -21.24 8.60 -21.36
C VAL A 563 -19.86 8.14 -21.84
N GLY A 564 -19.79 6.88 -22.25
CA GLY A 564 -18.59 6.26 -22.81
C GLY A 564 -18.56 6.37 -24.34
N PRO A 565 -17.79 5.52 -25.03
CA PRO A 565 -17.54 5.68 -26.46
C PRO A 565 -18.79 5.64 -27.33
N ILE A 566 -18.66 6.27 -28.49
CA ILE A 566 -19.58 6.12 -29.61
C ILE A 566 -19.18 4.90 -30.43
N VAL A 567 -20.16 4.05 -30.74
CA VAL A 567 -19.96 2.85 -31.54
C VAL A 567 -20.84 2.87 -32.78
N ARG A 568 -20.31 2.44 -33.92
CA ARG A 568 -21.05 2.27 -35.17
C ARG A 568 -21.44 0.80 -35.33
N VAL A 569 -22.73 0.52 -35.30
CA VAL A 569 -23.30 -0.82 -35.43
C VAL A 569 -24.37 -0.81 -36.51
N LYS A 570 -24.21 -1.66 -37.53
CA LYS A 570 -25.16 -1.76 -38.67
C LYS A 570 -25.50 -0.40 -39.30
N GLY A 571 -24.47 0.43 -39.50
CA GLY A 571 -24.61 1.77 -40.12
C GLY A 571 -25.14 2.87 -39.21
N GLN A 572 -25.55 2.57 -37.98
CA GLN A 572 -26.07 3.53 -37.00
C GLN A 572 -25.06 3.79 -35.87
N TYR A 573 -25.13 4.98 -35.27
CA TYR A 573 -24.21 5.41 -34.20
C TYR A 573 -24.92 5.40 -32.85
N TYR A 574 -24.24 4.86 -31.84
CA TYR A 574 -24.78 4.74 -30.49
C TYR A 574 -23.78 5.22 -29.45
N ALA A 575 -24.23 6.06 -28.52
CA ALA A 575 -23.48 6.40 -27.32
C ALA A 575 -23.72 5.35 -26.24
N MET A 576 -22.66 4.81 -25.67
CA MET A 576 -22.77 3.95 -24.50
C MET A 576 -22.95 4.80 -23.24
N VAL A 577 -23.86 4.42 -22.35
CA VAL A 577 -24.11 5.11 -21.09
C VAL A 577 -24.00 4.12 -19.93
N ARG A 578 -23.29 4.52 -18.87
CA ARG A 578 -23.15 3.76 -17.64
C ARG A 578 -24.07 4.33 -16.55
N SER A 579 -24.97 3.49 -16.04
CA SER A 579 -25.84 3.78 -14.88
C SER A 579 -25.42 2.93 -13.68
N LYS A 580 -25.98 3.23 -12.49
CA LYS A 580 -25.73 2.43 -11.27
C LYS A 580 -26.10 0.97 -11.44
N LYS A 581 -27.18 0.69 -12.18
CA LYS A 581 -27.74 -0.66 -12.32
C LYS A 581 -27.20 -1.42 -13.53
N ARG A 582 -26.82 -0.74 -14.61
CA ARG A 582 -26.40 -1.36 -15.88
C ARG A 582 -25.75 -0.39 -16.87
N TYR A 583 -25.19 -0.94 -17.94
CA TYR A 583 -24.89 -0.20 -19.16
C TYR A 583 -26.08 -0.25 -20.12
N PHE A 584 -26.28 0.82 -20.89
CA PHE A 584 -27.24 0.87 -21.98
C PHE A 584 -26.70 1.76 -23.12
N TYR A 585 -27.38 1.76 -24.24
CA TYR A 585 -27.01 2.52 -25.43
C TYR A 585 -28.17 3.39 -25.89
N VAL A 586 -27.86 4.56 -26.42
CA VAL A 586 -28.82 5.47 -27.04
C VAL A 586 -28.28 5.89 -28.41
N ARG A 587 -29.18 6.10 -29.37
CA ARG A 587 -28.77 6.56 -30.70
C ARG A 587 -28.14 7.96 -30.60
N ALA A 588 -26.98 8.14 -31.22
CA ALA A 588 -26.21 9.38 -31.08
C ALA A 588 -26.91 10.60 -31.73
N ASP A 589 -27.68 10.39 -32.80
CA ASP A 589 -28.47 11.45 -33.46
C ASP A 589 -29.64 11.94 -32.62
N ALA A 590 -30.11 11.14 -31.66
CA ALA A 590 -31.18 11.50 -30.72
C ALA A 590 -30.70 12.30 -29.49
N ILE A 591 -29.40 12.61 -29.39
CA ILE A 591 -28.77 13.29 -28.25
C ILE A 591 -28.34 14.71 -28.66
N ALA A 592 -28.53 15.69 -27.78
CA ALA A 592 -28.02 17.06 -27.93
C ALA A 592 -27.27 17.52 -26.69
N ARG A 593 -26.35 18.48 -26.86
CA ARG A 593 -25.85 19.31 -25.77
C ARG A 593 -26.85 20.42 -25.47
N ASP A 594 -27.31 20.46 -24.23
CA ASP A 594 -28.06 21.58 -23.67
C ASP A 594 -27.09 22.51 -22.94
N ASN A 595 -26.79 23.66 -23.54
CA ASN A 595 -26.01 24.71 -22.88
C ASN A 595 -26.93 25.53 -21.98
N PHE A 596 -27.07 25.04 -20.75
CA PHE A 596 -27.98 25.60 -19.77
C PHE A 596 -27.51 26.94 -19.19
N THR A 597 -26.27 27.38 -19.45
CA THR A 597 -25.79 28.71 -19.02
C THR A 597 -26.55 29.87 -19.66
N LYS A 598 -27.20 29.60 -20.80
CA LYS A 598 -28.04 30.57 -21.51
C LYS A 598 -29.41 30.76 -20.83
N ASP A 599 -29.84 29.82 -19.99
CA ASP A 599 -31.15 29.87 -19.35
C ASP A 599 -31.21 30.97 -18.29
N ALA A 600 -32.35 31.68 -18.23
CA ALA A 600 -32.59 32.71 -17.21
C ALA A 600 -32.50 32.13 -15.78
N ALA A 601 -32.92 30.88 -15.59
CA ALA A 601 -32.82 30.20 -14.30
C ALA A 601 -31.37 29.95 -13.88
N TYR A 602 -30.47 29.57 -14.79
CA TYR A 602 -29.05 29.45 -14.48
C TYR A 602 -28.50 30.79 -14.00
N LYS A 603 -28.69 31.86 -14.79
CA LYS A 603 -28.21 33.21 -14.43
C LYS A 603 -28.72 33.65 -13.06
N LYS A 604 -29.99 33.40 -12.77
CA LYS A 604 -30.60 33.68 -11.45
C LYS A 604 -29.89 32.92 -10.32
N TYR A 605 -29.75 31.60 -10.46
CA TYR A 605 -29.18 30.77 -9.39
C TYR A 605 -27.66 30.95 -9.25
N SER A 606 -26.93 31.20 -10.34
CA SER A 606 -25.52 31.58 -10.30
C SER A 606 -25.33 32.89 -9.56
N LYS A 607 -26.16 33.91 -9.85
CA LYS A 607 -26.14 35.16 -9.08
C LYS A 607 -26.39 34.93 -7.59
N MET A 608 -27.29 34.04 -7.21
CA MET A 608 -27.51 33.70 -5.79
C MET A 608 -26.26 33.09 -5.13
N ILE A 609 -25.44 32.35 -5.88
CA ILE A 609 -24.16 31.84 -5.42
C ILE A 609 -23.17 33.00 -5.28
N ASP A 610 -23.02 33.81 -6.32
CA ASP A 610 -22.07 34.93 -6.35
C ASP A 610 -22.34 35.94 -5.21
N ASP A 611 -23.61 36.21 -4.92
CA ASP A 611 -24.02 37.09 -3.82
C ASP A 611 -23.74 36.48 -2.42
N ALA A 612 -23.60 35.15 -2.33
CA ALA A 612 -23.41 34.41 -1.08
C ALA A 612 -21.96 33.99 -0.82
N VAL A 613 -21.13 33.81 -1.86
CA VAL A 613 -19.70 33.50 -1.73
C VAL A 613 -18.93 34.77 -1.33
N THR A 614 -17.85 34.62 -0.57
CA THR A 614 -16.94 35.73 -0.22
C THR A 614 -15.54 35.47 -0.76
N SER A 615 -14.73 36.53 -0.89
CA SER A 615 -13.32 36.43 -1.29
C SER A 615 -12.43 35.71 -0.29
N GLU A 616 -12.96 35.34 0.88
CA GLU A 616 -12.24 34.69 1.97
C GLU A 616 -12.75 33.26 2.23
N ASN A 617 -13.91 32.89 1.69
CA ASN A 617 -14.53 31.60 1.91
C ASN A 617 -15.43 31.18 0.73
N SER A 618 -15.10 30.07 0.09
CA SER A 618 -15.92 29.47 -0.98
C SER A 618 -17.09 28.61 -0.45
N THR A 619 -17.47 28.79 0.81
CA THR A 619 -18.56 28.06 1.48
C THR A 619 -19.78 28.95 1.67
N VAL A 620 -20.97 28.42 1.35
CA VAL A 620 -22.25 29.11 1.52
C VAL A 620 -23.19 28.36 2.46
N LEU A 621 -24.01 29.10 3.21
CA LEU A 621 -25.10 28.52 4.02
C LEU A 621 -26.34 28.31 3.17
N VAL A 622 -27.03 27.20 3.40
CA VAL A 622 -28.27 26.84 2.71
C VAL A 622 -29.44 26.82 3.69
N THR A 623 -30.45 27.64 3.46
CA THR A 623 -31.67 27.65 4.28
C THR A 623 -32.90 27.26 3.45
N PRO A 624 -33.59 26.15 3.76
CA PRO A 624 -34.90 25.80 3.22
C PRO A 624 -35.94 26.92 3.39
N THR A 625 -36.51 27.36 2.27
CA THR A 625 -37.63 28.33 2.22
C THR A 625 -38.99 27.62 2.21
N GLN A 626 -38.99 26.30 1.99
CA GLN A 626 -40.13 25.39 2.05
C GLN A 626 -39.66 24.00 2.49
N ASN A 627 -40.58 23.09 2.80
CA ASN A 627 -40.24 21.69 3.06
C ASN A 627 -39.58 21.09 1.81
N THR A 628 -38.41 20.46 1.97
CA THR A 628 -37.60 19.97 0.86
C THR A 628 -36.81 18.72 1.25
N VAL A 629 -36.07 18.14 0.31
CA VAL A 629 -35.24 16.95 0.51
C VAL A 629 -33.86 17.21 -0.09
N THR A 630 -32.81 16.75 0.57
CA THR A 630 -31.47 16.71 -0.04
C THR A 630 -31.32 15.50 -0.93
N TYR A 631 -30.53 15.68 -1.98
CA TYR A 631 -30.14 14.61 -2.88
C TYR A 631 -28.66 14.33 -2.72
N GLU A 632 -28.28 13.08 -2.94
CA GLU A 632 -26.89 12.67 -3.09
C GLU A 632 -26.70 12.16 -4.50
N ARG A 633 -25.68 12.72 -5.18
CA ARG A 633 -25.24 12.24 -6.46
C ARG A 633 -24.34 11.02 -6.23
N ASN A 634 -24.63 9.90 -6.88
CA ASN A 634 -23.78 8.71 -6.79
C ASN A 634 -22.63 8.74 -7.82
N SER A 635 -21.76 7.72 -7.81
CA SER A 635 -20.61 7.54 -8.74
C SER A 635 -20.95 7.45 -10.24
N TYR A 636 -22.23 7.49 -10.60
CA TYR A 636 -22.76 7.45 -11.96
C TYR A 636 -23.54 8.72 -12.31
N GLY A 637 -23.52 9.70 -11.39
CA GLY A 637 -24.18 10.98 -11.50
C GLY A 637 -25.68 10.96 -11.25
N GLU A 638 -26.27 9.83 -10.86
CA GLU A 638 -27.70 9.77 -10.56
C GLU A 638 -27.99 10.35 -9.18
N LEU A 639 -29.08 11.10 -9.06
CA LEU A 639 -29.55 11.66 -7.78
C LEU A 639 -30.42 10.63 -7.04
N GLY A 640 -30.06 10.33 -5.80
CA GLY A 640 -30.90 9.61 -4.83
C GLY A 640 -31.35 10.56 -3.71
N SER A 641 -32.61 10.46 -3.28
CA SER A 641 -33.10 11.20 -2.11
C SER A 641 -32.36 10.75 -0.85
N SER A 642 -31.84 11.70 -0.07
CA SER A 642 -31.07 11.43 1.15
C SER A 642 -31.87 11.78 2.41
N ARG A 643 -32.16 13.07 2.68
CA ARG A 643 -32.77 13.50 3.96
C ARG A 643 -33.81 14.60 3.80
N PRO A 644 -34.96 14.55 4.51
CA PRO A 644 -35.96 15.63 4.51
C PRO A 644 -35.54 16.82 5.39
N TYR A 645 -35.97 18.02 5.02
CA TYR A 645 -35.77 19.27 5.77
C TYR A 645 -37.04 20.09 5.83
N LYS A 646 -37.27 20.74 6.97
CA LYS A 646 -38.43 21.60 7.20
C LYS A 646 -38.12 23.05 6.83
N LYS A 647 -39.14 23.79 6.42
CA LYS A 647 -39.03 25.24 6.20
C LYS A 647 -38.43 25.94 7.42
N GLY A 648 -37.47 26.83 7.20
CA GLY A 648 -36.89 27.69 8.24
C GLY A 648 -35.85 27.03 9.16
N THR A 649 -35.60 25.72 9.04
CA THR A 649 -34.49 25.07 9.75
C THR A 649 -33.17 25.33 9.03
N MET A 650 -32.09 25.66 9.73
CA MET A 650 -30.77 25.80 9.09
C MET A 650 -30.31 24.44 8.54
N ALA A 651 -30.00 24.37 7.23
CA ALA A 651 -29.42 23.20 6.60
C ALA A 651 -27.95 23.48 6.23
N TYR A 652 -27.20 22.40 6.03
CA TYR A 652 -25.75 22.32 5.95
C TYR A 652 -25.06 23.32 4.99
N TYR A 653 -23.77 23.47 5.19
CA TYR A 653 -22.86 24.21 4.33
C TYR A 653 -22.65 23.50 2.97
N ILE A 654 -22.51 24.29 1.91
CA ILE A 654 -22.01 23.85 0.60
C ILE A 654 -20.66 24.53 0.37
N ALA A 655 -19.60 23.73 0.21
CA ALA A 655 -18.31 24.22 -0.27
C ALA A 655 -18.27 24.17 -1.81
N GLU A 656 -17.66 25.16 -2.44
CA GLU A 656 -17.58 25.31 -3.90
C GLU A 656 -18.96 25.13 -4.57
N PRO A 657 -19.94 26.01 -4.27
CA PRO A 657 -21.28 25.89 -4.81
C PRO A 657 -21.32 26.05 -6.34
N HIS A 658 -22.04 25.15 -7.00
CA HIS A 658 -22.35 25.27 -8.43
C HIS A 658 -23.84 25.05 -8.72
N VAL A 659 -24.29 25.56 -9.87
CA VAL A 659 -25.63 25.31 -10.40
C VAL A 659 -25.58 24.10 -11.33
N MET A 660 -26.48 23.15 -11.11
CA MET A 660 -26.66 21.98 -11.98
C MET A 660 -28.10 21.90 -12.47
N LYS A 661 -28.28 21.56 -13.74
CA LYS A 661 -29.58 21.20 -14.32
C LYS A 661 -29.68 19.67 -14.41
N TYR A 662 -30.76 19.08 -13.91
CA TYR A 662 -31.02 17.64 -14.02
C TYR A 662 -32.49 17.36 -14.27
N ASN A 663 -32.78 16.71 -15.40
CA ASN A 663 -34.13 16.37 -15.87
C ASN A 663 -35.10 17.56 -15.84
N GLY A 664 -34.62 18.73 -16.25
CA GLY A 664 -35.40 19.98 -16.29
C GLY A 664 -35.48 20.74 -14.96
N GLU A 665 -35.01 20.16 -13.86
CA GLU A 665 -34.97 20.81 -12.54
C GLU A 665 -33.58 21.40 -12.24
N TRP A 666 -33.54 22.39 -11.35
CA TRP A 666 -32.33 23.15 -11.00
C TRP A 666 -31.88 22.85 -9.58
N TYR A 667 -30.57 22.67 -9.40
CA TYR A 667 -29.99 22.27 -8.14
C TYR A 667 -28.76 23.10 -7.79
N PHE A 668 -28.55 23.33 -6.50
CA PHE A 668 -27.26 23.72 -5.94
C PHE A 668 -26.50 22.45 -5.53
N ILE A 669 -25.25 22.34 -5.95
CA ILE A 669 -24.36 21.22 -5.65
C ILE A 669 -23.09 21.71 -4.94
N SER A 670 -22.50 20.85 -4.10
CA SER A 670 -21.19 21.09 -3.47
C SER A 670 -20.07 20.45 -4.27
N GLY A 671 -19.00 21.21 -4.50
CA GLY A 671 -17.80 20.75 -5.19
C GLY A 671 -18.00 20.53 -6.69
N TYR A 672 -16.86 20.41 -7.39
CA TYR A 672 -16.80 20.26 -8.84
C TYR A 672 -16.66 18.76 -9.23
N PRO A 673 -17.51 18.26 -10.14
CA PRO A 673 -18.52 17.25 -9.84
C PRO A 673 -17.95 16.02 -9.11
N THR A 674 -17.81 16.09 -7.79
CA THR A 674 -17.51 14.90 -7.00
C THR A 674 -18.78 14.10 -6.80
N TYR A 675 -18.67 12.78 -6.90
CA TYR A 675 -19.79 11.84 -6.85
C TYR A 675 -20.34 11.58 -5.44
N SER A 676 -20.23 12.56 -4.54
CA SER A 676 -20.56 12.44 -3.11
C SER A 676 -20.88 13.79 -2.45
N GLY A 677 -21.52 14.71 -3.19
CA GLY A 677 -21.92 16.03 -2.67
C GLY A 677 -23.40 16.12 -2.30
N THR A 678 -23.70 16.85 -1.22
CA THR A 678 -25.08 17.20 -0.86
C THR A 678 -25.64 18.16 -1.91
N THR A 679 -26.82 17.84 -2.43
CA THR A 679 -27.48 18.55 -3.52
C THR A 679 -28.86 19.05 -3.07
N TYR A 680 -29.22 20.28 -3.43
CA TYR A 680 -30.49 20.90 -3.04
C TYR A 680 -31.26 21.40 -4.25
N ILE A 681 -32.59 21.25 -4.26
CA ILE A 681 -33.43 21.88 -5.30
C ILE A 681 -33.38 23.40 -5.11
N ALA A 682 -32.87 24.12 -6.10
CA ALA A 682 -32.52 25.53 -6.01
C ALA A 682 -33.72 26.43 -5.65
N LYS A 683 -34.92 26.15 -6.21
CA LYS A 683 -36.16 26.90 -5.91
C LYS A 683 -36.66 26.74 -4.47
N THR A 684 -36.15 25.77 -3.71
CA THR A 684 -36.64 25.43 -2.36
C THR A 684 -35.78 25.94 -1.23
N VAL A 685 -34.69 26.65 -1.57
CA VAL A 685 -33.69 27.13 -0.62
C VAL A 685 -33.26 28.55 -0.95
N LYS A 686 -32.70 29.24 0.04
CA LYS A 686 -31.93 30.48 -0.13
C LYS A 686 -30.47 30.23 0.26
N LEU A 687 -29.56 30.98 -0.36
CA LEU A 687 -28.15 31.00 -0.02
C LEU A 687 -27.83 32.25 0.79
N SER A 688 -26.93 32.15 1.76
CA SER A 688 -26.42 33.27 2.54
C SER A 688 -24.93 33.14 2.83
N LYS A 689 -24.27 34.28 3.04
CA LYS A 689 -22.84 34.34 3.38
C LYS A 689 -22.54 33.53 4.63
N ASN A 690 -21.41 32.82 4.61
CA ASN A 690 -20.86 32.20 5.80
C ASN A 690 -20.01 33.22 6.56
N THR A 691 -20.60 33.86 7.57
CA THR A 691 -19.93 34.84 8.43
C THR A 691 -19.27 34.20 9.66
N ILE A 692 -19.32 32.87 9.80
CA ILE A 692 -18.73 32.14 10.92
C ILE A 692 -17.28 31.80 10.58
N MET A 693 -16.40 32.77 10.77
CA MET A 693 -14.98 32.63 11.15
C MET A 693 -14.43 34.05 11.30
N LYS A 694 -14.61 34.63 12.49
CA LYS A 694 -13.69 35.63 13.03
C LYS A 694 -12.93 34.97 14.16
#